data_AF-A0A399ZVZ1-F1
#
_entry.id   AF-A0A399ZVZ1-F1
#
_cell.length_a   1.000
_cell.length_b   1.000
_cell.length_c   1.000
_cell.angle_alpha   90.00
_cell.angle_beta   90.00
_cell.angle_gamma   90.00
#
_symmetry.space_group_name_H-M   'P 1'
#
loop_
_entity.id
_entity.type
_entity.pdbx_description
1 polymer ?
#
loop_
_entity_poly.entity_id
_entity_poly.type
_entity_poly.pdbx_seq_one_letter_code
_entity_poly.pdbx_strand_id
1 'polypeptide(L)'
;TLKDSGSATADWTAVAATAGTGQVTATLRSGAGDDIVELSLPVKPFGAPDRWSTAGQASPAATATFTVPFNAVEEATGLTIHLAPSLALGLLDGLDALIDYPYGCVEQTMSRLLPAAVAARAYADLGISNPKDEGLPDIMSQGLQRLYGFQHDNGGWGWFYDDSGGAYLTAYVLFGLTAVQQAGFAVDEGVLQRGFTYLDSTLGGADVEATAFALYVKANAGRGDLAQAQALTAQADQLDAAGLAGLALALYLDGDESRAQLILDRLVAQVQETPGWASWPLDPNEWSWRHWQTMASTEKNTALALRALLALRPQHPFVPKVVRWLMDHRQGAGWGGYGSANTQATAFAVLGLADYIRLAGELQPEYSYIVLLNNTEIASGAVTPATARTPIPAISVRGADLRTGPNEVHIERSTTGSGQLYYSVRLEQQLFFDGFTPVSSLDQGLALTRSYRLMEGQPRNDGAYNRGDLVEVTLTLDVAEQVSYVLVEDPIPAGFEVLSERTNPSGWGACPWCGPADAFHWQEWGYNRKDVYADRVNFFITELWPGKRTFTYLMRATTAGVFSVLPGQAYPMYREEVWGRSASAQMVVAPEALAARPALAGDFDQSCEVTRFDLRQVAAAYGTVAAHRNVVDDPAITLRDVVAVAHRTGARCGADLPSPGQADGVVHLAIRTAGNEVQIGETFEVVLVLGDAHGAGASGNLGGLGLTFHYDRTKVALASTRWNPALGQITPLGPQIDQVAGRVSFGAIELPSNWPSDQPLATLTFVGRGVGIPTITVENVEAAGDDGHILQAHAAVNVQVSIEGEQFFLPLVSQQ
;
A
#
# COMPACT_ATOMS: atom_id res chain seq x y z
N THR A 1 11.41 14.94 -46.03
CA THR A 1 10.81 15.98 -46.88
C THR A 1 9.31 15.89 -46.78
N LEU A 2 8.69 16.93 -46.22
CA LEU A 2 7.23 17.04 -46.11
C LEU A 2 6.72 17.84 -47.31
N LYS A 3 5.57 17.46 -47.86
CA LYS A 3 4.84 18.29 -48.84
C LYS A 3 4.06 19.38 -48.11
N ASP A 4 3.68 20.43 -48.81
CA ASP A 4 2.77 21.45 -48.27
C ASP A 4 1.49 20.79 -47.73
N SER A 5 1.08 21.17 -46.51
CA SER A 5 -0.03 20.58 -45.75
C SER A 5 0.12 19.07 -45.43
N GLY A 6 1.32 18.50 -45.59
CA GLY A 6 1.62 17.13 -45.18
C GLY A 6 2.05 17.03 -43.71
N SER A 7 1.72 15.91 -43.08
CA SER A 7 2.23 15.53 -41.75
C SER A 7 3.12 14.29 -41.85
N ALA A 8 4.13 14.20 -40.99
CA ALA A 8 4.90 12.99 -40.77
C ALA A 8 5.20 12.87 -39.27
N THR A 9 5.22 11.64 -38.80
CA THR A 9 5.56 11.31 -37.43
C THR A 9 6.96 10.73 -37.40
N ALA A 10 7.76 11.17 -36.43
CA ALA A 10 9.01 10.54 -36.08
C ALA A 10 8.84 9.97 -34.67
N ASP A 11 9.13 8.68 -34.51
CA ASP A 11 9.03 7.98 -33.22
C ASP A 11 10.42 7.81 -32.62
N TRP A 12 10.54 8.03 -31.32
CA TRP A 12 11.77 7.82 -30.56
C TRP A 12 11.52 6.82 -29.43
N THR A 13 12.48 5.92 -29.21
CA THR A 13 12.50 5.06 -28.03
C THR A 13 13.25 5.77 -26.91
N ALA A 14 12.60 5.91 -25.76
CA ALA A 14 13.18 6.48 -24.56
C ALA A 14 13.12 5.48 -23.40
N VAL A 15 14.08 5.57 -22.49
CA VAL A 15 14.12 4.79 -21.24
C VAL A 15 14.20 5.77 -20.09
N ALA A 16 13.28 5.64 -19.13
CA ALA A 16 13.32 6.39 -17.88
C ALA A 16 14.41 5.80 -16.98
N ALA A 17 15.56 6.48 -16.90
CA ALA A 17 16.73 5.98 -16.17
C ALA A 17 16.77 6.41 -14.68
N THR A 18 16.25 7.60 -14.35
CA THR A 18 16.30 8.18 -13.01
C THR A 18 14.95 8.78 -12.64
N ALA A 19 14.53 8.60 -11.39
CA ALA A 19 13.37 9.30 -10.84
C ALA A 19 13.56 10.82 -10.82
N GLY A 20 12.48 11.58 -10.91
CA GLY A 20 12.49 13.05 -10.96
C GLY A 20 11.67 13.60 -12.13
N THR A 21 12.05 14.75 -12.67
CA THR A 21 11.42 15.31 -13.89
C THR A 21 12.40 15.21 -15.06
N GLY A 22 12.07 14.40 -16.06
CA GLY A 22 12.79 14.36 -17.32
C GLY A 22 12.28 15.45 -18.26
N GLN A 23 13.19 16.13 -18.96
CA GLN A 23 12.82 17.08 -20.00
C GLN A 23 13.13 16.49 -21.38
N VAL A 24 12.15 16.56 -22.28
CA VAL A 24 12.27 16.15 -23.67
C VAL A 24 12.07 17.37 -24.54
N THR A 25 13.11 17.78 -25.25
CA THR A 25 13.06 18.89 -26.20
C THR A 25 13.13 18.36 -27.63
N ALA A 26 12.13 18.69 -28.43
CA ALA A 26 12.13 18.43 -29.87
C ALA A 26 12.30 19.76 -30.62
N THR A 27 13.29 19.83 -31.51
CA THR A 27 13.55 21.01 -32.35
C THR A 27 13.39 20.65 -33.82
N LEU A 28 12.45 21.32 -34.50
CA LEU A 28 12.31 21.27 -35.95
C LEU A 28 13.09 22.43 -36.56
N ARG A 29 14.10 22.14 -37.38
CA ARG A 29 14.89 23.16 -38.10
C ARG A 29 14.52 23.22 -39.57
N SER A 30 14.33 24.43 -40.08
CA SER A 30 14.03 24.68 -41.50
C SER A 30 14.79 25.90 -42.03
N GLY A 31 14.83 26.04 -43.36
CA GLY A 31 15.40 27.25 -43.98
C GLY A 31 14.65 28.55 -43.65
N ALA A 32 13.43 28.45 -43.09
CA ALA A 32 12.62 29.59 -42.66
C ALA A 32 12.77 29.91 -41.15
N GLY A 33 13.43 29.05 -40.37
CA GLY A 33 13.58 29.17 -38.93
C GLY A 33 13.43 27.83 -38.19
N ASP A 34 13.64 27.90 -36.88
CA ASP A 34 13.53 26.77 -35.95
C ASP A 34 12.23 26.89 -35.12
N ASP A 35 11.58 25.76 -34.87
CA ASP A 35 10.45 25.62 -33.94
C ASP A 35 10.79 24.57 -32.87
N ILE A 36 10.41 24.83 -31.61
CA ILE A 36 10.86 24.04 -30.45
C ILE A 36 9.66 23.69 -29.57
N VAL A 37 9.55 22.41 -29.22
CA VAL A 37 8.59 21.90 -28.24
C VAL A 37 9.35 21.29 -27.08
N GLU A 38 9.00 21.69 -25.86
CA GLU A 38 9.54 21.13 -24.62
C GLU A 38 8.43 20.43 -23.85
N LEU A 39 8.70 19.18 -23.45
CA LEU A 39 7.80 18.37 -22.65
C LEU A 39 8.51 17.94 -21.35
N SER A 40 7.88 18.27 -20.22
CA SER A 40 8.30 17.78 -18.91
C SER A 40 7.55 16.50 -18.56
N LEU A 41 8.29 15.43 -18.30
CA LEU A 41 7.78 14.11 -17.95
C LEU A 41 8.15 13.76 -16.50
N PRO A 42 7.17 13.62 -15.58
CA PRO A 42 7.46 13.14 -14.24
C PRO A 42 7.77 11.63 -14.28
N VAL A 43 8.95 11.26 -13.78
CA VAL A 43 9.41 9.88 -13.63
C VAL A 43 9.35 9.49 -12.16
N LYS A 44 8.44 8.58 -11.82
CA LYS A 44 8.34 8.02 -10.47
C LYS A 44 9.31 6.84 -10.31
N PRO A 45 9.97 6.69 -9.15
CA PRO A 45 10.77 5.50 -8.87
C PRO A 45 9.89 4.25 -8.82
N PHE A 46 10.40 3.12 -9.28
CA PHE A 46 9.73 1.84 -9.08
C PHE A 46 9.94 1.39 -7.64
N GLY A 47 8.89 1.52 -6.84
CA GLY A 47 8.94 1.23 -5.43
C GLY A 47 7.59 1.11 -4.77
N ALA A 48 7.57 0.59 -3.55
CA ALA A 48 6.37 0.46 -2.74
C ALA A 48 6.57 1.22 -1.43
N PRO A 49 5.64 2.08 -1.01
CA PRO A 49 5.72 2.67 0.31
C PRO A 49 5.49 1.57 1.36
N ASP A 50 6.15 1.72 2.49
CA ASP A 50 6.08 0.88 3.66
C ASP A 50 5.97 1.79 4.89
N ARG A 51 5.04 1.48 5.79
CA ARG A 51 4.69 2.34 6.92
C ARG A 51 4.54 1.53 8.19
N TRP A 52 4.97 2.12 9.28
CA TRP A 52 4.81 1.56 10.62
C TRP A 52 4.65 2.69 11.64
N SER A 53 3.79 2.52 12.63
CA SER A 53 3.65 3.51 13.70
C SER A 53 3.21 2.89 15.02
N THR A 54 3.49 3.58 16.13
CA THR A 54 3.02 3.23 17.47
C THR A 54 2.95 4.47 18.35
N ALA A 55 2.08 4.46 19.36
CA ALA A 55 1.94 5.55 20.32
C ALA A 55 1.64 5.00 21.72
N GLY A 56 1.89 5.81 22.76
CA GLY A 56 1.60 5.42 24.13
C GLY A 56 2.18 6.37 25.18
N GLN A 57 2.36 5.84 26.39
CA GLN A 57 2.88 6.56 27.54
C GLN A 57 4.14 5.87 28.09
N ALA A 58 5.18 6.65 28.40
CA ALA A 58 6.35 6.17 29.12
C ALA A 58 6.08 6.16 30.64
N SER A 59 5.84 4.97 31.21
CA SER A 59 5.53 4.81 32.64
C SER A 59 6.26 3.60 33.27
N PRO A 60 7.54 3.74 33.67
CA PRO A 60 8.44 4.88 33.49
C PRO A 60 9.20 4.86 32.15
N ALA A 61 9.11 3.75 31.40
CA ALA A 61 9.76 3.58 30.12
C ALA A 61 8.84 2.90 29.12
N ALA A 62 9.17 3.03 27.84
CA ALA A 62 8.51 2.36 26.73
C ALA A 62 9.54 1.98 25.66
N THR A 63 9.26 0.90 24.94
CA THR A 63 10.13 0.40 23.86
C THR A 63 9.30 0.13 22.62
N ALA A 64 9.81 0.56 21.47
CA ALA A 64 9.16 0.46 20.17
C ALA A 64 10.15 -0.16 19.17
N THR A 65 9.78 -1.28 18.55
CA THR A 65 10.66 -2.05 17.64
C THR A 65 10.12 -2.08 16.22
N PHE A 66 11.01 -1.91 15.24
CA PHE A 66 10.67 -1.89 13.81
C PHE A 66 11.84 -2.41 12.96
N THR A 67 11.60 -2.72 11.68
CA THR A 67 12.64 -3.25 10.77
C THR A 67 12.78 -2.37 9.54
N VAL A 68 14.01 -2.00 9.17
CA VAL A 68 14.32 -1.31 7.92
C VAL A 68 14.90 -2.32 6.93
N PRO A 69 14.18 -2.69 5.86
CA PRO A 69 14.70 -3.69 4.92
C PRO A 69 15.86 -3.13 4.08
N PHE A 70 16.71 -4.01 3.54
CA PHE A 70 17.93 -3.63 2.80
C PHE A 70 17.68 -2.85 1.51
N ASN A 71 16.46 -2.95 0.99
CA ASN A 71 16.00 -2.29 -0.21
C ASN A 71 15.18 -1.02 0.07
N ALA A 72 15.13 -0.55 1.33
CA ALA A 72 14.58 0.76 1.63
C ALA A 72 15.48 1.86 1.02
N VAL A 73 14.85 2.80 0.31
CA VAL A 73 15.51 4.02 -0.19
C VAL A 73 15.86 4.88 1.00
N GLU A 74 17.15 5.12 1.19
CA GLU A 74 17.67 5.86 2.33
C GLU A 74 17.07 7.28 2.42
N GLU A 75 16.97 7.99 1.29
CA GLU A 75 16.47 9.37 1.22
C GLU A 75 14.96 9.49 1.39
N ALA A 76 14.22 8.41 1.16
CA ALA A 76 12.77 8.34 1.32
C ALA A 76 12.37 7.47 2.53
N THR A 77 13.33 7.19 3.41
CA THR A 77 13.12 6.55 4.70
C THR A 77 13.34 7.57 5.80
N GLY A 78 12.36 7.70 6.70
CA GLY A 78 12.42 8.62 7.82
C GLY A 78 11.68 8.07 9.04
N LEU A 79 12.27 8.28 10.21
CA LEU A 79 11.64 8.00 11.49
C LEU A 79 11.37 9.34 12.19
N THR A 80 10.15 9.55 12.63
CA THR A 80 9.75 10.72 13.41
C THR A 80 9.25 10.27 14.78
N ILE A 81 9.81 10.85 15.84
CA ILE A 81 9.41 10.60 17.23
C ILE A 81 8.88 11.91 17.81
N HIS A 82 7.64 11.90 18.26
CA HIS A 82 7.04 13.01 18.98
C HIS A 82 7.00 12.68 20.47
N LEU A 83 7.35 13.67 21.29
CA LEU A 83 7.26 13.60 22.74
C LEU A 83 6.35 14.71 23.23
N ALA A 84 5.45 14.38 24.14
CA ALA A 84 4.54 15.36 24.72
C ALA A 84 4.58 15.32 26.24
N PRO A 85 4.94 16.45 26.90
CA PRO A 85 5.04 16.50 28.35
C PRO A 85 3.70 16.64 29.08
N SER A 86 2.64 16.87 28.30
CA SER A 86 1.25 16.89 28.72
C SER A 86 0.38 16.32 27.61
N LEU A 87 -0.81 15.88 27.97
CA LEU A 87 -1.82 15.43 27.01
C LEU A 87 -2.20 16.53 26.03
N ALA A 88 -2.13 17.78 26.49
CA ALA A 88 -2.37 18.98 25.69
C ALA A 88 -1.50 19.04 24.45
N LEU A 89 -0.22 18.70 24.57
CA LEU A 89 0.73 18.77 23.46
C LEU A 89 0.66 17.51 22.58
N GLY A 90 0.36 16.34 23.14
CA GLY A 90 0.22 15.09 22.37
C GLY A 90 -1.04 15.04 21.51
N LEU A 91 -2.06 15.83 21.88
CA LEU A 91 -3.25 16.07 21.06
C LEU A 91 -2.91 16.83 19.78
N LEU A 92 -1.95 17.75 19.84
CA LEU A 92 -1.58 18.65 18.73
C LEU A 92 -0.99 17.89 17.54
N ASP A 93 -0.20 16.84 17.79
CA ASP A 93 0.33 15.98 16.74
C ASP A 93 -0.80 15.20 16.01
N GLY A 94 -1.88 14.84 16.73
CA GLY A 94 -3.05 14.18 16.13
C GLY A 94 -3.92 15.12 15.30
N LEU A 95 -3.87 16.40 15.62
CA LEU A 95 -4.62 17.45 14.92
C LEU A 95 -3.98 17.77 13.56
N ASP A 96 -2.66 17.72 13.43
CA ASP A 96 -1.97 17.93 12.15
C ASP A 96 -2.37 16.92 11.07
N ALA A 97 -2.56 15.64 11.43
CA ALA A 97 -3.02 14.62 10.49
C ALA A 97 -4.46 14.84 10.00
N LEU A 98 -5.34 15.39 10.85
CA LEU A 98 -6.73 15.70 10.49
C LEU A 98 -6.83 16.94 9.59
N ILE A 99 -5.91 17.89 9.77
CA ILE A 99 -5.79 19.14 9.01
C ILE A 99 -5.35 18.89 7.56
N ASP A 100 -4.66 17.79 7.24
CA ASP A 100 -4.18 17.51 5.88
C ASP A 100 -5.10 16.55 5.07
N TYR A 101 -6.23 16.13 5.64
CA TYR A 101 -7.18 15.15 5.07
C TYR A 101 -8.07 15.65 3.89
N PRO A 102 -7.91 15.21 2.63
CA PRO A 102 -8.80 15.62 1.55
C PRO A 102 -10.05 14.72 1.43
N TYR A 103 -11.15 15.25 0.86
CA TYR A 103 -12.42 14.59 0.45
C TYR A 103 -13.47 14.31 1.58
N GLY A 104 -14.80 14.17 1.39
CA GLY A 104 -15.70 14.36 0.25
C GLY A 104 -17.20 14.44 0.64
N CYS A 105 -17.63 13.69 1.68
CA CYS A 105 -19.01 13.69 2.24
C CYS A 105 -19.25 14.83 3.23
N VAL A 106 -20.51 15.06 3.64
CA VAL A 106 -20.85 16.05 4.70
C VAL A 106 -20.17 15.73 6.01
N GLU A 107 -20.33 14.48 6.49
CA GLU A 107 -19.73 13.99 7.72
C GLU A 107 -18.21 14.17 7.71
N GLN A 108 -17.53 13.74 6.64
CA GLN A 108 -16.08 13.87 6.50
C GLN A 108 -15.62 15.33 6.50
N THR A 109 -16.36 16.21 5.80
CA THR A 109 -16.06 17.65 5.77
C THR A 109 -16.17 18.24 7.17
N MET A 110 -17.22 17.87 7.92
CA MET A 110 -17.41 18.33 9.29
C MET A 110 -16.37 17.74 10.24
N SER A 111 -16.04 16.47 10.10
CA SER A 111 -15.06 15.76 10.92
C SER A 111 -13.62 16.22 10.71
N ARG A 112 -13.32 16.93 9.62
CA ARG A 112 -12.07 17.68 9.46
C ARG A 112 -12.12 19.05 10.13
N LEU A 113 -13.23 19.76 9.97
CA LEU A 113 -13.40 21.11 10.50
C LEU A 113 -13.54 21.15 12.02
N LEU A 114 -14.28 20.22 12.61
CA LEU A 114 -14.57 20.19 14.04
C LEU A 114 -13.30 20.05 14.89
N PRO A 115 -12.41 19.06 14.67
CA PRO A 115 -11.15 18.97 15.41
C PRO A 115 -10.29 20.22 15.23
N ALA A 116 -10.20 20.76 14.02
CA ALA A 116 -9.41 21.96 13.73
C ALA A 116 -9.94 23.20 14.47
N ALA A 117 -11.26 23.36 14.57
CA ALA A 117 -11.88 24.48 15.30
C ALA A 117 -11.70 24.32 16.81
N VAL A 118 -11.89 23.11 17.32
CA VAL A 118 -11.69 22.77 18.74
C VAL A 118 -10.23 22.96 19.14
N ALA A 119 -9.30 22.52 18.29
CA ALA A 119 -7.87 22.75 18.46
C ALA A 119 -7.55 24.23 18.55
N ALA A 120 -7.98 25.01 17.55
CA ALA A 120 -7.73 26.45 17.50
C ALA A 120 -8.22 27.17 18.76
N ARG A 121 -9.41 26.81 19.23
CA ARG A 121 -9.95 27.31 20.49
C ARG A 121 -9.11 26.87 21.69
N ALA A 122 -8.70 25.61 21.76
CA ALA A 122 -7.86 25.10 22.85
C ALA A 122 -6.50 25.82 22.90
N TYR A 123 -5.84 26.03 21.76
CA TYR A 123 -4.61 26.81 21.67
C TYR A 123 -4.81 28.24 22.17
N ALA A 124 -5.88 28.91 21.73
CA ALA A 124 -6.23 30.26 22.16
C ALA A 124 -6.48 30.34 23.67
N ASP A 125 -7.29 29.42 24.21
CA ASP A 125 -7.62 29.35 25.65
C ASP A 125 -6.38 29.04 26.51
N LEU A 126 -5.42 28.26 25.98
CA LEU A 126 -4.17 27.92 26.65
C LEU A 126 -3.08 29.00 26.50
N GLY A 127 -3.29 29.99 25.64
CA GLY A 127 -2.30 31.04 25.33
C GLY A 127 -1.05 30.50 24.63
N ILE A 128 -1.19 29.43 23.83
CA ILE A 128 -0.10 28.78 23.09
C ILE A 128 -0.31 29.10 21.60
N SER A 129 0.76 29.45 20.89
CA SER A 129 0.73 29.66 19.43
C SER A 129 0.41 28.36 18.69
N ASN A 130 -0.50 28.40 17.73
CA ASN A 130 -0.87 27.23 16.96
C ASN A 130 0.05 27.14 15.71
N PRO A 131 0.77 26.03 15.52
CA PRO A 131 1.74 25.87 14.43
C PRO A 131 1.12 25.95 13.03
N LYS A 132 -0.20 25.76 12.89
CA LYS A 132 -0.93 25.83 11.62
C LYS A 132 -1.73 27.12 11.44
N ASP A 133 -1.52 28.16 12.26
CA ASP A 133 -2.27 29.42 12.21
C ASP A 133 -2.31 30.07 10.82
N GLU A 134 -1.24 29.93 10.01
CA GLU A 134 -1.20 30.50 8.66
C GLU A 134 -2.12 29.77 7.65
N GLY A 135 -2.32 28.46 7.79
CA GLY A 135 -3.14 27.65 6.86
C GLY A 135 -4.56 27.37 7.34
N LEU A 136 -4.82 27.54 8.64
CA LEU A 136 -6.11 27.24 9.26
C LEU A 136 -7.29 28.05 8.66
N PRO A 137 -7.17 29.37 8.35
CA PRO A 137 -8.27 30.13 7.75
C PRO A 137 -8.75 29.56 6.40
N ASP A 138 -7.82 29.10 5.55
CA ASP A 138 -8.15 28.53 4.24
C ASP A 138 -8.89 27.20 4.40
N ILE A 139 -8.46 26.37 5.35
CA ILE A 139 -9.11 25.10 5.68
C ILE A 139 -10.54 25.35 6.18
N MET A 140 -10.71 26.33 7.07
CA MET A 140 -12.01 26.74 7.59
C MET A 140 -12.91 27.23 6.45
N SER A 141 -12.42 28.13 5.60
CA SER A 141 -13.18 28.68 4.48
C SER A 141 -13.62 27.59 3.49
N GLN A 142 -12.71 26.71 3.07
CA GLN A 142 -13.02 25.65 2.11
C GLN A 142 -14.01 24.63 2.68
N GLY A 143 -13.83 24.22 3.94
CA GLY A 143 -14.76 23.31 4.60
C GLY A 143 -16.14 23.92 4.78
N LEU A 144 -16.22 25.19 5.19
CA LEU A 144 -17.49 25.91 5.36
C LEU A 144 -18.24 26.04 4.04
N GLN A 145 -17.57 26.49 2.97
CA GLN A 145 -18.18 26.58 1.63
C GLN A 145 -18.72 25.23 1.16
N ARG A 146 -17.99 24.15 1.44
CA ARG A 146 -18.42 22.80 1.10
C ARG A 146 -19.65 22.36 1.90
N LEU A 147 -19.67 22.59 3.22
CA LEU A 147 -20.85 22.32 4.05
C LEU A 147 -22.07 23.16 3.62
N TYR A 148 -21.86 24.40 3.21
CA TYR A 148 -22.94 25.26 2.71
C TYR A 148 -23.51 24.73 1.40
N GLY A 149 -22.65 24.25 0.50
CA GLY A 149 -23.08 23.60 -0.74
C GLY A 149 -23.80 22.26 -0.53
N PHE A 150 -23.65 21.64 0.65
CA PHE A 150 -24.35 20.41 1.01
C PHE A 150 -25.66 20.62 1.77
N GLN A 151 -25.99 21.85 2.18
CA GLN A 151 -27.25 22.09 2.86
C GLN A 151 -28.39 22.00 1.84
N HIS A 152 -29.39 21.17 2.13
CA HIS A 152 -30.57 21.02 1.27
C HIS A 152 -31.51 22.23 1.39
N ASP A 153 -32.44 22.38 0.44
CA ASP A 153 -33.42 23.48 0.42
C ASP A 153 -34.29 23.56 1.69
N ASN A 154 -34.52 22.41 2.34
CA ASN A 154 -35.27 22.32 3.60
C ASN A 154 -34.43 22.72 4.84
N GLY A 155 -33.15 23.03 4.66
CA GLY A 155 -32.22 23.44 5.70
C GLY A 155 -31.44 22.30 6.37
N GLY A 156 -31.79 21.04 6.09
CA GLY A 156 -31.13 19.87 6.66
C GLY A 156 -29.86 19.48 5.90
N TRP A 157 -29.09 18.58 6.53
CA TRP A 157 -27.99 17.88 5.88
C TRP A 157 -28.23 16.37 5.89
N GLY A 158 -27.97 15.75 4.75
CA GLY A 158 -27.77 14.30 4.63
C GLY A 158 -26.27 13.96 4.57
N TRP A 159 -25.95 12.78 4.09
CA TRP A 159 -24.58 12.32 3.85
C TRP A 159 -23.94 13.04 2.66
N PHE A 160 -24.74 13.41 1.65
CA PHE A 160 -24.31 14.01 0.39
C PHE A 160 -25.20 15.20 -0.02
N TYR A 161 -24.95 15.78 -1.20
CA TYR A 161 -25.76 16.90 -1.71
C TYR A 161 -27.11 16.44 -2.29
N ASP A 162 -27.22 15.16 -2.67
CA ASP A 162 -28.32 14.59 -3.45
C ASP A 162 -29.17 13.58 -2.66
N ASP A 163 -28.97 13.46 -1.34
CA ASP A 163 -29.78 12.62 -0.47
C ASP A 163 -30.78 13.42 0.38
N SER A 164 -31.53 12.73 1.26
CA SER A 164 -32.45 13.37 2.19
C SER A 164 -31.77 13.75 3.50
N GLY A 165 -32.09 14.91 4.05
CA GLY A 165 -31.60 15.33 5.36
C GLY A 165 -31.95 14.36 6.51
N GLY A 166 -31.06 14.26 7.50
CA GLY A 166 -31.26 13.46 8.71
C GLY A 166 -31.10 14.29 9.99
N ALA A 167 -31.90 14.01 11.04
CA ALA A 167 -31.85 14.75 12.30
C ALA A 167 -30.46 14.66 12.97
N TYR A 168 -29.88 13.46 13.04
CA TYR A 168 -28.55 13.27 13.65
C TYR A 168 -27.44 14.00 12.87
N LEU A 169 -27.38 13.83 11.56
CA LEU A 169 -26.38 14.51 10.71
C LEU A 169 -26.51 16.02 10.74
N THR A 170 -27.74 16.53 10.68
CA THR A 170 -27.99 17.97 10.83
C THR A 170 -27.51 18.46 12.19
N ALA A 171 -27.81 17.74 13.28
CA ALA A 171 -27.29 18.08 14.61
C ALA A 171 -25.76 18.05 14.65
N TYR A 172 -25.12 17.08 14.01
CA TYR A 172 -23.66 16.98 13.95
C TYR A 172 -23.02 18.15 13.19
N VAL A 173 -23.57 18.53 12.04
CA VAL A 173 -23.09 19.71 11.29
C VAL A 173 -23.30 20.99 12.11
N LEU A 174 -24.46 21.16 12.73
CA LEU A 174 -24.73 22.33 13.59
C LEU A 174 -23.82 22.38 14.81
N PHE A 175 -23.47 21.23 15.38
CA PHE A 175 -22.49 21.15 16.47
C PHE A 175 -21.13 21.70 16.03
N GLY A 176 -20.63 21.24 14.89
CA GLY A 176 -19.35 21.69 14.38
C GLY A 176 -19.35 23.14 13.90
N LEU A 177 -20.40 23.60 13.22
CA LEU A 177 -20.55 25.02 12.86
C LEU A 177 -20.59 25.93 14.10
N THR A 178 -21.26 25.48 15.17
CA THR A 178 -21.25 26.19 16.46
C THR A 178 -19.85 26.21 17.07
N ALA A 179 -19.12 25.09 17.02
CA ALA A 179 -17.73 25.04 17.50
C ALA A 179 -16.80 25.96 16.70
N VAL A 180 -16.95 26.02 15.38
CA VAL A 180 -16.23 26.94 14.48
C VAL A 180 -16.51 28.40 14.85
N GLN A 181 -17.78 28.75 15.09
CA GLN A 181 -18.15 30.09 15.55
C GLN A 181 -17.54 30.42 16.93
N GLN A 182 -17.57 29.47 17.86
CA GLN A 182 -16.97 29.63 19.19
C GLN A 182 -15.44 29.74 19.17
N ALA A 183 -14.80 29.19 18.14
CA ALA A 183 -13.36 29.36 17.88
C ALA A 183 -13.02 30.72 17.22
N GLY A 184 -14.02 31.57 16.95
CA GLY A 184 -13.83 32.92 16.42
C GLY A 184 -13.87 33.04 14.89
N PHE A 185 -14.18 31.95 14.18
CA PHE A 185 -14.33 31.98 12.73
C PHE A 185 -15.75 32.41 12.33
N ALA A 186 -15.86 33.15 11.22
CA ALA A 186 -17.15 33.60 10.72
C ALA A 186 -17.95 32.42 10.12
N VAL A 187 -19.19 32.25 10.58
CA VAL A 187 -20.16 31.28 10.06
C VAL A 187 -21.41 32.02 9.63
N ASP A 188 -22.00 31.65 8.48
CA ASP A 188 -23.24 32.24 7.99
C ASP A 188 -24.42 31.91 8.93
N GLU A 189 -24.95 32.93 9.59
CA GLU A 189 -26.11 32.84 10.49
C GLU A 189 -27.38 32.32 9.80
N GLY A 190 -27.56 32.61 8.52
CA GLY A 190 -28.67 32.11 7.72
C GLY A 190 -28.60 30.60 7.53
N VAL A 191 -27.38 30.05 7.35
CA VAL A 191 -27.14 28.60 7.27
C VAL A 191 -27.49 27.93 8.61
N LEU A 192 -26.97 28.48 9.72
CA LEU A 192 -27.26 27.98 11.07
C LEU A 192 -28.77 28.01 11.36
N GLN A 193 -29.43 29.14 11.07
CA GLN A 193 -30.85 29.33 11.34
C GLN A 193 -31.71 28.32 10.57
N ARG A 194 -31.42 28.08 9.28
CA ARG A 194 -32.13 27.06 8.49
C ARG A 194 -31.93 25.66 9.06
N GLY A 195 -30.70 25.33 9.49
CA GLY A 195 -30.41 24.03 10.10
C GLY A 195 -31.15 23.81 11.42
N PHE A 196 -31.17 24.81 12.31
CA PHE A 196 -31.93 24.70 13.56
C PHE A 196 -33.44 24.60 13.30
N THR A 197 -33.97 25.35 12.32
CA THR A 197 -35.38 25.22 11.91
C THR A 197 -35.69 23.81 11.39
N TYR A 198 -34.78 23.20 10.61
CA TYR A 198 -34.92 21.80 10.19
C TYR A 198 -34.94 20.84 11.39
N LEU A 199 -34.02 20.98 12.34
CA LEU A 199 -34.01 20.17 13.56
C LEU A 199 -35.32 20.28 14.34
N ASP A 200 -35.78 21.50 14.61
CA ASP A 200 -37.03 21.73 15.34
C ASP A 200 -38.24 21.05 14.65
N SER A 201 -38.25 21.02 13.32
CA SER A 201 -39.31 20.36 12.55
C SER A 201 -39.23 18.83 12.54
N THR A 202 -38.06 18.24 12.78
CA THR A 202 -37.82 16.80 12.62
C THR A 202 -37.67 16.05 13.94
N LEU A 203 -37.37 16.75 15.05
CA LEU A 203 -37.15 16.13 16.37
C LEU A 203 -38.35 15.34 16.89
N GLY A 204 -39.58 15.73 16.56
CA GLY A 204 -40.79 15.02 17.01
C GLY A 204 -40.94 13.59 16.48
N GLY A 205 -40.23 13.23 15.40
CA GLY A 205 -40.20 11.89 14.83
C GLY A 205 -38.81 11.26 14.78
N ALA A 206 -37.81 11.91 15.38
CA ALA A 206 -36.44 11.42 15.40
C ALA A 206 -36.26 10.29 16.41
N ASP A 207 -35.20 9.51 16.23
CA ASP A 207 -34.78 8.53 17.20
C ASP A 207 -34.38 9.19 18.55
N VAL A 208 -34.52 8.47 19.66
CA VAL A 208 -34.20 8.97 21.00
C VAL A 208 -32.74 9.41 21.14
N GLU A 209 -31.81 8.72 20.46
CA GLU A 209 -30.39 9.09 20.45
C GLU A 209 -30.13 10.38 19.67
N ALA A 210 -30.73 10.47 18.48
CA ALA A 210 -30.65 11.67 17.66
C ALA A 210 -31.27 12.87 18.38
N THR A 211 -32.34 12.65 19.14
CA THR A 211 -33.00 13.66 19.97
C THR A 211 -32.09 14.10 21.12
N ALA A 212 -31.49 13.18 21.87
CA ALA A 212 -30.57 13.50 22.97
C ALA A 212 -29.38 14.34 22.49
N PHE A 213 -28.76 13.94 21.38
CA PHE A 213 -27.65 14.68 20.79
C PHE A 213 -28.09 16.04 20.24
N ALA A 214 -29.22 16.14 19.53
CA ALA A 214 -29.72 17.41 19.02
C ALA A 214 -30.06 18.41 20.14
N LEU A 215 -30.62 17.95 21.26
CA LEU A 215 -30.87 18.79 22.43
C LEU A 215 -29.58 19.32 23.05
N TYR A 216 -28.55 18.46 23.13
CA TYR A 216 -27.21 18.90 23.53
C TYR A 216 -26.66 19.98 22.60
N VAL A 217 -26.77 19.79 21.28
CA VAL A 217 -26.31 20.77 20.28
C VAL A 217 -27.07 22.09 20.39
N LYS A 218 -28.40 22.03 20.54
CA LYS A 218 -29.26 23.20 20.77
C LYS A 218 -28.83 23.97 22.02
N ALA A 219 -28.65 23.29 23.15
CA ALA A 219 -28.20 23.90 24.40
C ALA A 219 -26.79 24.53 24.25
N ASN A 220 -25.86 23.81 23.61
CA ASN A 220 -24.49 24.29 23.35
C ASN A 220 -24.44 25.53 22.45
N ALA A 221 -25.44 25.71 21.57
CA ALA A 221 -25.60 26.90 20.73
C ALA A 221 -26.42 28.02 21.39
N GLY A 222 -26.78 27.89 22.67
CA GLY A 222 -27.62 28.86 23.38
C GLY A 222 -29.08 28.88 22.93
N ARG A 223 -29.54 27.79 22.28
CA ARG A 223 -30.90 27.59 21.74
C ARG A 223 -31.59 26.39 22.41
N GLY A 224 -31.29 26.19 23.69
CA GLY A 224 -31.79 25.09 24.51
C GLY A 224 -33.29 24.88 24.48
N ASP A 225 -33.71 23.64 24.78
CA ASP A 225 -35.11 23.26 24.90
C ASP A 225 -35.28 22.42 26.15
N LEU A 226 -35.28 23.13 27.29
CA LEU A 226 -35.32 22.51 28.61
C LEU A 226 -36.55 21.62 28.78
N ALA A 227 -37.69 22.00 28.20
CA ALA A 227 -38.92 21.23 28.30
C ALA A 227 -38.79 19.87 27.61
N GLN A 228 -38.24 19.85 26.38
CA GLN A 228 -38.01 18.61 25.65
C GLN A 228 -36.90 17.76 26.29
N ALA A 229 -35.83 18.39 26.81
CA ALA A 229 -34.78 17.70 27.57
C ALA A 229 -35.34 17.04 28.84
N GLN A 230 -36.16 17.75 29.61
CA GLN A 230 -36.84 17.19 30.78
C GLN A 230 -37.77 16.03 30.39
N ALA A 231 -38.50 16.14 29.29
CA ALA A 231 -39.37 15.07 28.80
C ALA A 231 -38.57 13.81 28.39
N LEU A 232 -37.40 13.97 27.77
CA LEU A 232 -36.55 12.86 27.33
C LEU A 232 -35.98 12.05 28.51
N THR A 233 -35.88 12.62 29.72
CA THR A 233 -35.43 11.89 30.92
C THR A 233 -36.27 10.65 31.24
N ALA A 234 -37.55 10.64 30.87
CA ALA A 234 -38.42 9.48 31.04
C ALA A 234 -38.03 8.29 30.13
N GLN A 235 -37.24 8.54 29.09
CA GLN A 235 -36.73 7.56 28.13
C GLN A 235 -35.23 7.30 28.32
N ALA A 236 -34.63 7.76 29.42
CA ALA A 236 -33.19 7.62 29.66
C ALA A 236 -32.71 6.16 29.67
N ASP A 237 -33.57 5.19 30.02
CA ASP A 237 -33.23 3.76 29.97
C ASP A 237 -33.09 3.21 28.54
N GLN A 238 -33.50 3.98 27.52
CA GLN A 238 -33.34 3.64 26.11
C GLN A 238 -32.09 4.27 25.48
N LEU A 239 -31.37 5.10 26.24
CA LEU A 239 -30.19 5.82 25.76
C LEU A 239 -28.92 5.03 26.07
N ASP A 240 -28.03 5.00 25.09
CA ASP A 240 -26.65 4.58 25.26
C ASP A 240 -25.84 5.62 26.06
N ALA A 241 -24.56 5.33 26.30
CA ALA A 241 -23.69 6.20 27.05
C ALA A 241 -23.51 7.60 26.40
N ALA A 242 -23.48 7.70 25.08
CA ALA A 242 -23.39 8.98 24.38
C ALA A 242 -24.71 9.77 24.48
N GLY A 243 -25.85 9.10 24.34
CA GLY A 243 -27.18 9.69 24.54
C GLY A 243 -27.38 10.22 25.95
N LEU A 244 -27.00 9.43 26.96
CA LEU A 244 -27.03 9.84 28.37
C LEU A 244 -26.09 11.02 28.63
N ALA A 245 -24.87 11.00 28.10
CA ALA A 245 -23.93 12.11 28.22
C ALA A 245 -24.48 13.38 27.55
N GLY A 246 -25.04 13.26 26.34
CA GLY A 246 -25.68 14.36 25.62
C GLY A 246 -26.85 14.95 26.41
N LEU A 247 -27.76 14.10 26.92
CA LEU A 247 -28.89 14.56 27.72
C LEU A 247 -28.46 15.23 29.03
N ALA A 248 -27.45 14.68 29.73
CA ALA A 248 -26.91 15.28 30.95
C ALA A 248 -26.32 16.68 30.65
N LEU A 249 -25.54 16.80 29.57
CA LEU A 249 -24.96 18.07 29.14
C LEU A 249 -26.04 19.08 28.70
N ALA A 250 -27.08 18.64 27.99
CA ALA A 250 -28.20 19.49 27.59
C ALA A 250 -28.92 20.07 28.82
N LEU A 251 -29.29 19.22 29.78
CA LEU A 251 -29.94 19.64 31.03
C LEU A 251 -29.06 20.58 31.85
N TYR A 252 -27.76 20.31 31.92
CA TYR A 252 -26.81 21.16 32.63
C TYR A 252 -26.71 22.55 31.99
N LEU A 253 -26.53 22.62 30.67
CA LEU A 253 -26.42 23.87 29.91
C LEU A 253 -27.72 24.69 29.95
N ASP A 254 -28.88 24.03 29.99
CA ASP A 254 -30.19 24.66 30.10
C ASP A 254 -30.58 25.01 31.56
N GLY A 255 -29.70 24.74 32.53
CA GLY A 255 -29.82 25.19 33.92
C GLY A 255 -30.52 24.23 34.90
N ASP A 256 -30.78 22.97 34.51
CA ASP A 256 -31.36 21.93 35.36
C ASP A 256 -30.30 20.93 35.82
N GLU A 257 -29.39 21.43 36.66
CA GLU A 257 -28.30 20.64 37.22
C GLU A 257 -28.80 19.42 38.02
N SER A 258 -29.97 19.55 38.66
CA SER A 258 -30.54 18.48 39.49
C SER A 258 -30.85 17.22 38.68
N ARG A 259 -31.49 17.37 37.51
CA ARG A 259 -31.75 16.26 36.61
C ARG A 259 -30.51 15.84 35.85
N ALA A 260 -29.63 16.78 35.49
CA ALA A 260 -28.35 16.47 34.86
C ALA A 260 -27.51 15.51 35.72
N GLN A 261 -27.44 15.75 37.04
CA GLN A 261 -26.76 14.85 37.99
C GLN A 261 -27.38 13.45 38.04
N LEU A 262 -28.72 13.35 37.97
CA LEU A 262 -29.42 12.05 37.93
C LEU A 262 -29.14 11.26 36.65
N ILE A 263 -29.06 11.95 35.50
CA ILE A 263 -28.68 11.32 34.23
C ILE A 263 -27.21 10.91 34.26
N LEU A 264 -26.34 11.73 34.85
CA LEU A 264 -24.94 11.38 35.05
C LEU A 264 -24.76 10.15 35.96
N ASP A 265 -25.57 9.98 37.00
CA ASP A 265 -25.54 8.77 37.84
C ASP A 265 -25.83 7.51 37.02
N ARG A 266 -26.78 7.59 36.09
CA ARG A 266 -27.11 6.48 35.17
C ARG A 266 -25.94 6.20 34.23
N LEU A 267 -25.33 7.24 33.67
CA LEU A 267 -24.14 7.11 32.83
C LEU A 267 -22.99 6.44 33.60
N VAL A 268 -22.67 6.94 34.80
CA VAL A 268 -21.62 6.40 35.67
C VAL A 268 -21.88 4.94 36.03
N ALA A 269 -23.15 4.53 36.19
CA ALA A 269 -23.50 3.14 36.44
C ALA A 269 -23.20 2.18 35.26
N GLN A 270 -23.07 2.69 34.03
CA GLN A 270 -22.74 1.91 32.83
C GLN A 270 -21.23 1.79 32.56
N VAL A 271 -20.38 2.33 33.43
CA VAL A 271 -18.92 2.31 33.23
C VAL A 271 -18.38 0.89 33.21
N GLN A 272 -17.45 0.62 32.30
CA GLN A 272 -16.53 -0.50 32.42
C GLN A 272 -15.23 0.00 33.05
N GLU A 273 -14.97 -0.43 34.29
CA GLU A 273 -13.82 0.01 35.06
C GLU A 273 -12.83 -1.13 35.30
N THR A 274 -11.54 -0.80 35.26
CA THR A 274 -10.45 -1.61 35.81
C THR A 274 -9.61 -0.77 36.78
N PRO A 275 -8.59 -1.34 37.44
CA PRO A 275 -7.67 -0.54 38.24
C PRO A 275 -6.98 0.59 37.45
N GLY A 276 -6.74 0.36 36.15
CA GLY A 276 -5.99 1.27 35.28
C GLY A 276 -6.85 2.17 34.39
N TRP A 277 -8.04 1.74 33.97
CA TRP A 277 -8.84 2.45 32.97
C TRP A 277 -10.33 2.47 33.28
N ALA A 278 -11.06 3.36 32.63
CA ALA A 278 -12.51 3.45 32.66
C ALA A 278 -13.00 3.86 31.26
N SER A 279 -14.01 3.17 30.74
CA SER A 279 -14.58 3.44 29.42
C SER A 279 -16.06 3.08 29.37
N TRP A 280 -16.73 3.55 28.32
CA TRP A 280 -18.12 3.20 28.00
C TRP A 280 -18.15 2.44 26.66
N PRO A 281 -17.96 1.11 26.69
CA PRO A 281 -17.95 0.30 25.48
C PRO A 281 -19.28 0.39 24.75
N LEU A 282 -19.21 0.41 23.42
CA LEU A 282 -20.35 0.06 22.58
C LEU A 282 -20.57 -1.46 22.68
N ASP A 283 -21.80 -1.92 22.92
CA ASP A 283 -22.09 -3.37 22.93
C ASP A 283 -22.02 -3.91 21.48
N PRO A 284 -21.05 -4.80 21.18
CA PRO A 284 -20.89 -5.35 19.83
C PRO A 284 -22.07 -6.23 19.40
N ASN A 285 -22.88 -6.75 20.33
CA ASN A 285 -24.07 -7.57 20.03
C ASN A 285 -25.32 -6.73 19.75
N GLU A 286 -25.28 -5.42 20.03
CA GLU A 286 -26.40 -4.52 19.80
C GLU A 286 -26.28 -3.72 18.50
N TRP A 287 -25.39 -4.12 17.57
CA TRP A 287 -25.22 -3.42 16.30
C TRP A 287 -26.56 -3.28 15.58
N SER A 288 -27.08 -2.06 15.55
CA SER A 288 -28.43 -1.74 15.11
C SER A 288 -28.38 -0.59 14.11
N TRP A 289 -29.46 -0.41 13.35
CA TRP A 289 -29.59 0.72 12.45
C TRP A 289 -29.36 2.07 13.17
N ARG A 290 -29.68 2.15 14.47
CA ARG A 290 -29.46 3.33 15.32
C ARG A 290 -27.98 3.65 15.49
N HIS A 291 -27.16 2.64 15.80
CA HIS A 291 -25.71 2.81 15.96
C HIS A 291 -25.03 3.30 14.67
N TRP A 292 -25.51 2.83 13.51
CA TRP A 292 -25.05 3.34 12.22
C TRP A 292 -25.43 4.80 12.00
N GLN A 293 -26.68 5.19 12.31
CA GLN A 293 -27.14 6.58 12.18
C GLN A 293 -26.40 7.55 13.08
N THR A 294 -26.12 7.15 14.31
CA THR A 294 -25.47 7.99 15.32
C THR A 294 -23.95 7.91 15.24
N MET A 295 -23.41 7.07 14.33
CA MET A 295 -21.97 6.85 14.18
C MET A 295 -21.33 6.51 15.53
N ALA A 296 -21.99 5.61 16.28
CA ALA A 296 -21.63 5.28 17.65
C ALA A 296 -20.29 4.56 17.70
N SER A 297 -19.47 4.88 18.71
CA SER A 297 -18.20 4.23 18.96
C SER A 297 -17.89 4.25 20.45
N THR A 298 -17.09 3.28 20.92
CA THR A 298 -16.63 3.25 22.31
C THR A 298 -15.87 4.53 22.66
N GLU A 299 -15.03 5.04 21.75
CA GLU A 299 -14.24 6.24 21.93
C GLU A 299 -15.12 7.49 21.99
N LYS A 300 -16.11 7.62 21.10
CA LYS A 300 -17.09 8.71 21.12
C LYS A 300 -17.92 8.69 22.42
N ASN A 301 -18.42 7.52 22.82
CA ASN A 301 -19.18 7.33 24.05
C ASN A 301 -18.33 7.73 25.26
N THR A 302 -17.10 7.23 25.31
CA THR A 302 -16.14 7.49 26.39
C THR A 302 -15.72 8.97 26.43
N ALA A 303 -15.55 9.63 25.27
CA ALA A 303 -15.21 11.03 25.19
C ALA A 303 -16.38 11.95 25.58
N LEU A 304 -17.62 11.65 25.16
CA LEU A 304 -18.79 12.39 25.63
C LEU A 304 -19.03 12.19 27.13
N ALA A 305 -18.81 10.99 27.65
CA ALA A 305 -18.86 10.72 29.08
C ALA A 305 -17.80 11.50 29.86
N LEU A 306 -16.57 11.61 29.33
CA LEU A 306 -15.54 12.49 29.89
C LEU A 306 -16.03 13.93 29.98
N ARG A 307 -16.66 14.46 28.93
CA ARG A 307 -17.20 15.83 28.93
C ARG A 307 -18.31 16.03 29.95
N ALA A 308 -19.24 15.08 30.07
CA ALA A 308 -20.29 15.12 31.08
C ALA A 308 -19.71 15.08 32.51
N LEU A 309 -18.72 14.21 32.77
CA LEU A 309 -18.00 14.17 34.04
C LEU A 309 -17.29 15.50 34.33
N LEU A 310 -16.60 16.08 33.35
CA LEU A 310 -15.90 17.34 33.51
C LEU A 310 -16.84 18.52 33.81
N ALA A 311 -18.03 18.55 33.21
CA ALA A 311 -19.03 19.59 33.43
C ALA A 311 -19.69 19.51 34.82
N LEU A 312 -20.01 18.29 35.28
CA LEU A 312 -20.86 18.06 36.46
C LEU A 312 -20.11 17.55 37.69
N ARG A 313 -19.00 16.81 37.51
CA ARG A 313 -18.18 16.16 38.56
C ARG A 313 -16.69 16.11 38.16
N PRO A 314 -16.00 17.25 37.96
CA PRO A 314 -14.63 17.27 37.43
C PRO A 314 -13.59 16.54 38.31
N GLN A 315 -13.91 16.32 39.60
CA GLN A 315 -13.05 15.58 40.53
C GLN A 315 -13.38 14.08 40.64
N HIS A 316 -14.26 13.56 39.76
CA HIS A 316 -14.64 12.15 39.80
C HIS A 316 -13.42 11.23 39.53
N PRO A 317 -13.24 10.12 40.27
CA PRO A 317 -12.07 9.25 40.11
C PRO A 317 -11.93 8.60 38.72
N PHE A 318 -13.01 8.60 37.93
CA PHE A 318 -12.97 8.10 36.55
C PHE A 318 -12.30 9.07 35.57
N VAL A 319 -12.33 10.39 35.81
CA VAL A 319 -11.75 11.38 34.89
C VAL A 319 -10.33 11.01 34.45
N PRO A 320 -9.36 10.78 35.37
CA PRO A 320 -8.00 10.40 34.97
C PRO A 320 -7.91 9.00 34.34
N LYS A 321 -8.83 8.09 34.67
CA LYS A 321 -8.87 6.73 34.10
C LYS A 321 -9.39 6.71 32.67
N VAL A 322 -10.38 7.56 32.37
CA VAL A 322 -10.96 7.76 31.05
C VAL A 322 -9.97 8.41 30.11
N VAL A 323 -9.28 9.44 30.61
CA VAL A 323 -8.19 10.09 29.88
C VAL A 323 -7.08 9.09 29.54
N ARG A 324 -6.65 8.27 30.51
CA ARG A 324 -5.69 7.20 30.25
C ARG A 324 -6.20 6.22 29.20
N TRP A 325 -7.46 5.78 29.31
CA TRP A 325 -8.07 4.87 28.35
C TRP A 325 -8.06 5.43 26.94
N LEU A 326 -8.51 6.67 26.74
CA LEU A 326 -8.50 7.32 25.44
C LEU A 326 -7.08 7.33 24.87
N MET A 327 -6.08 7.72 25.66
CA MET A 327 -4.70 7.81 25.18
C MET A 327 -4.09 6.45 24.84
N ASP A 328 -4.38 5.41 25.62
CA ASP A 328 -3.93 4.05 25.33
C ASP A 328 -4.64 3.44 24.10
N HIS A 329 -5.82 3.96 23.73
CA HIS A 329 -6.61 3.51 22.57
C HIS A 329 -6.46 4.44 21.36
N ARG A 330 -5.47 5.32 21.37
CA ARG A 330 -5.09 6.12 20.20
C ARG A 330 -4.37 5.23 19.19
N GLN A 331 -4.80 5.27 17.93
CA GLN A 331 -4.20 4.51 16.82
C GLN A 331 -3.61 5.50 15.80
N GLY A 332 -2.28 5.52 15.69
CA GLY A 332 -1.56 6.50 14.88
C GLY A 332 -1.92 7.94 15.29
N ALA A 333 -2.52 8.69 14.37
CA ALA A 333 -2.91 10.08 14.61
C ALA A 333 -4.30 10.28 15.23
N GLY A 334 -5.17 9.25 15.26
CA GLY A 334 -6.58 9.36 15.64
C GLY A 334 -7.07 8.35 16.68
N TRP A 335 -8.39 8.30 16.86
CA TRP A 335 -9.11 7.39 17.75
C TRP A 335 -10.20 6.65 16.98
N GLY A 336 -10.33 5.34 17.23
CA GLY A 336 -11.42 4.53 16.72
C GLY A 336 -11.00 3.32 15.91
N GLY A 337 -11.76 2.23 16.06
CA GLY A 337 -11.86 1.12 15.12
C GLY A 337 -13.31 0.90 14.68
N TYR A 338 -13.49 0.48 13.42
CA TYR A 338 -14.78 0.26 12.72
C TYR A 338 -15.62 1.53 12.43
N GLY A 339 -16.20 1.62 11.24
CA GLY A 339 -17.30 2.53 10.87
C GLY A 339 -16.99 4.01 10.61
N SER A 340 -18.08 4.75 10.34
CA SER A 340 -18.18 6.22 10.43
C SER A 340 -17.83 6.82 11.80
N ALA A 341 -17.65 5.93 12.75
CA ALA A 341 -17.18 6.17 14.08
C ALA A 341 -15.74 6.70 14.16
N ASN A 342 -14.83 6.46 13.20
CA ASN A 342 -13.41 6.85 13.38
C ASN A 342 -13.19 8.39 13.35
N THR A 343 -13.86 9.06 12.42
CA THR A 343 -13.84 10.53 12.31
C THR A 343 -14.51 11.20 13.50
N GLN A 344 -15.70 10.73 13.89
CA GLN A 344 -16.40 11.26 15.07
C GLN A 344 -15.67 10.92 16.37
N ALA A 345 -15.19 9.68 16.53
CA ALA A 345 -14.39 9.24 17.67
C ALA A 345 -13.19 10.15 17.86
N THR A 346 -12.43 10.38 16.79
CA THR A 346 -11.29 11.30 16.81
C THR A 346 -11.72 12.71 17.20
N ALA A 347 -12.76 13.27 16.57
CA ALA A 347 -13.21 14.63 16.86
C ALA A 347 -13.71 14.78 18.32
N PHE A 348 -14.49 13.83 18.81
CA PHE A 348 -15.00 13.86 20.19
C PHE A 348 -13.92 13.54 21.21
N ALA A 349 -12.98 12.63 20.93
CA ALA A 349 -11.83 12.36 21.79
C ALA A 349 -10.96 13.60 21.94
N VAL A 350 -10.64 14.27 20.82
CA VAL A 350 -9.95 15.58 20.82
C VAL A 350 -10.69 16.58 21.67
N LEU A 351 -12.01 16.69 21.49
CA LEU A 351 -12.82 17.63 22.25
C LEU A 351 -12.88 17.32 23.76
N GLY A 352 -13.08 16.06 24.14
CA GLY A 352 -13.10 15.64 25.54
C GLY A 352 -11.75 15.82 26.23
N LEU A 353 -10.65 15.51 25.52
CA LEU A 353 -9.31 15.74 26.02
C LEU A 353 -9.00 17.24 26.13
N ALA A 354 -9.43 18.06 25.17
CA ALA A 354 -9.31 19.53 25.24
C ALA A 354 -10.04 20.11 26.45
N ASP A 355 -11.27 19.65 26.73
CA ASP A 355 -12.03 20.02 27.92
C ASP A 355 -11.31 19.60 29.20
N TYR A 356 -10.71 18.40 29.22
CA TYR A 356 -9.93 17.91 30.36
C TYR A 356 -8.69 18.79 30.58
N ILE A 357 -7.92 19.09 29.53
CA ILE A 357 -6.73 19.94 29.62
C ILE A 357 -7.05 21.31 30.23
N ARG A 358 -8.19 21.91 29.83
CA ARG A 358 -8.66 23.20 30.36
C ARG A 358 -8.97 23.15 31.85
N LEU A 359 -9.49 22.02 32.35
CA LEU A 359 -10.01 21.88 33.71
C LEU A 359 -9.03 21.20 34.69
N ALA A 360 -8.17 20.30 34.21
CA ALA A 360 -7.29 19.47 35.02
C ALA A 360 -6.01 20.18 35.46
N GLY A 361 -5.59 21.24 34.76
CA GLY A 361 -4.43 22.02 35.14
C GLY A 361 -3.13 21.21 35.21
N GLU A 362 -2.86 20.33 34.23
CA GLU A 362 -1.67 19.47 34.10
C GLU A 362 -0.32 20.23 33.91
N LEU A 363 -0.21 21.45 34.40
CA LEU A 363 0.81 22.43 34.04
C LEU A 363 2.01 22.45 34.98
N GLN A 364 2.14 21.45 35.84
CA GLN A 364 3.26 21.33 36.78
C GLN A 364 4.07 20.01 36.61
N PRO A 365 4.29 19.45 35.41
CA PRO A 365 5.17 18.31 35.24
C PRO A 365 6.62 18.71 35.58
N GLU A 366 7.32 17.84 36.28
CA GLU A 366 8.71 18.01 36.68
C GLU A 366 9.41 16.67 36.56
N TYR A 367 10.12 16.41 35.47
CA TYR A 367 10.90 15.18 35.25
C TYR A 367 11.93 15.38 34.12
N SER A 368 12.94 14.53 34.06
CA SER A 368 13.83 14.42 32.89
C SER A 368 13.44 13.24 32.01
N TYR A 369 13.78 13.30 30.72
CA TYR A 369 13.57 12.22 29.77
C TYR A 369 14.81 11.95 28.92
N ILE A 370 14.91 10.74 28.39
CA ILE A 370 15.92 10.31 27.43
C ILE A 370 15.26 9.44 26.35
N VAL A 371 15.73 9.58 25.11
CA VAL A 371 15.35 8.77 23.96
C VAL A 371 16.61 8.15 23.38
N LEU A 372 16.61 6.82 23.30
CA LEU A 372 17.70 6.04 22.71
C LEU A 372 17.21 5.39 21.41
N LEU A 373 18.00 5.51 20.35
CA LEU A 373 17.89 4.69 19.16
C LEU A 373 19.00 3.65 19.20
N ASN A 374 18.64 2.37 19.25
CA ASN A 374 19.60 1.27 19.26
C ASN A 374 20.71 1.43 20.33
N ASN A 375 20.32 1.77 21.56
CA ASN A 375 21.19 2.08 22.71
C ASN A 375 22.07 3.34 22.56
N THR A 376 21.84 4.17 21.55
CA THR A 376 22.53 5.46 21.36
C THR A 376 21.57 6.58 21.68
N GLU A 377 21.98 7.52 22.53
CA GLU A 377 21.16 8.69 22.86
C GLU A 377 20.96 9.58 21.63
N ILE A 378 19.70 9.79 21.25
CA ILE A 378 19.30 10.69 20.15
C ILE A 378 18.60 11.96 20.65
N ALA A 379 18.06 11.94 21.86
CA ALA A 379 17.52 13.13 22.52
C ALA A 379 17.47 12.93 24.04
N SER A 380 17.61 14.03 24.77
CA SER A 380 17.33 14.10 26.20
C SER A 380 16.86 15.50 26.58
N GLY A 381 16.18 15.62 27.72
CA GLY A 381 15.67 16.91 28.16
C GLY A 381 15.05 16.89 29.56
N ALA A 382 14.62 18.06 30.01
CA ALA A 382 13.90 18.24 31.26
C ALA A 382 12.60 19.00 31.02
N VAL A 383 11.54 18.47 31.60
CA VAL A 383 10.21 19.07 31.62
C VAL A 383 10.06 19.70 32.99
N THR A 384 9.69 20.98 33.01
CA THR A 384 9.44 21.77 34.21
C THR A 384 8.07 22.43 34.09
N PRO A 385 7.48 22.95 35.18
CA PRO A 385 6.24 23.72 35.10
C PRO A 385 6.30 24.90 34.10
N ALA A 386 7.48 25.51 33.94
CA ALA A 386 7.69 26.60 32.99
C ALA A 386 7.71 26.13 31.52
N THR A 387 8.18 24.91 31.27
CA THR A 387 8.29 24.33 29.91
C THR A 387 7.15 23.37 29.56
N ALA A 388 6.25 23.08 30.50
CA ALA A 388 5.11 22.17 30.35
C ALA A 388 4.16 22.49 29.18
N ARG A 389 4.12 23.77 28.78
CA ARG A 389 3.30 24.30 27.68
C ARG A 389 4.09 24.50 26.39
N THR A 390 5.41 24.27 26.42
CA THR A 390 6.27 24.41 25.24
C THR A 390 6.33 23.05 24.54
N PRO A 391 5.96 22.96 23.24
CA PRO A 391 6.14 21.74 22.48
C PRO A 391 7.59 21.27 22.51
N ILE A 392 7.81 19.97 22.73
CA ILE A 392 9.12 19.37 22.51
C ILE A 392 9.26 19.20 20.99
N PRO A 393 10.30 19.74 20.34
CA PRO A 393 10.49 19.56 18.91
C PRO A 393 10.50 18.08 18.53
N ALA A 394 9.83 17.74 17.42
CA ALA A 394 9.85 16.38 16.89
C ALA A 394 11.29 15.94 16.59
N ILE A 395 11.62 14.71 16.96
CA ILE A 395 12.93 14.13 16.71
C ILE A 395 12.85 13.40 15.38
N SER A 396 13.48 13.96 14.35
CA SER A 396 13.55 13.35 13.02
C SER A 396 14.89 12.63 12.85
N VAL A 397 14.83 11.34 12.51
CA VAL A 397 15.99 10.52 12.17
C VAL A 397 15.91 10.18 10.70
N ARG A 398 16.98 10.48 9.96
CA ARG A 398 17.09 10.18 8.53
C ARG A 398 17.31 8.69 8.33
N GLY A 399 16.90 8.15 7.18
CA GLY A 399 17.15 6.76 6.81
C GLY A 399 18.63 6.37 6.93
N ALA A 400 19.55 7.28 6.61
CA ALA A 400 21.00 7.11 6.71
C ALA A 400 21.50 6.77 8.13
N ASP A 401 20.75 7.19 9.14
CA ASP A 401 21.09 7.04 10.55
C ASP A 401 20.39 5.81 11.18
N LEU A 402 19.58 5.09 10.40
CA LEU A 402 18.92 3.83 10.79
C LEU A 402 19.76 2.62 10.35
N ARG A 403 19.65 1.51 11.09
CA ARG A 403 20.31 0.25 10.71
C ARG A 403 19.44 -0.50 9.72
N THR A 404 20.02 -1.05 8.66
CA THR A 404 19.36 -2.13 7.91
C THR A 404 19.10 -3.32 8.86
N GLY A 405 17.87 -3.81 8.87
CA GLY A 405 17.39 -4.85 9.78
C GLY A 405 16.65 -4.28 11.00
N PRO A 406 16.67 -4.97 12.15
CA PRO A 406 15.90 -4.57 13.32
C PRO A 406 16.47 -3.29 13.97
N ASN A 407 15.57 -2.40 14.38
CA ASN A 407 15.84 -1.19 15.13
C ASN A 407 14.93 -1.12 16.36
N GLU A 408 15.39 -0.38 17.37
CA GLU A 408 14.68 -0.16 18.62
C GLU A 408 14.75 1.31 19.04
N VAL A 409 13.60 1.89 19.39
CA VAL A 409 13.49 3.17 20.10
C VAL A 409 13.09 2.90 21.54
N HIS A 410 13.93 3.34 22.48
CA HIS A 410 13.67 3.28 23.91
C HIS A 410 13.45 4.69 24.45
N ILE A 411 12.36 4.89 25.20
CA ILE A 411 11.96 6.17 25.77
C ILE A 411 11.82 5.99 27.27
N GLU A 412 12.54 6.77 28.06
CA GLU A 412 12.54 6.69 29.52
C GLU A 412 12.33 8.08 30.14
N ARG A 413 11.56 8.13 31.24
CA ARG A 413 11.44 9.32 32.10
C ARG A 413 11.90 9.03 33.52
N SER A 414 12.41 10.06 34.20
CA SER A 414 12.80 9.96 35.61
C SER A 414 11.59 9.68 36.52
N THR A 415 11.77 8.78 37.48
CA THR A 415 10.73 8.35 38.44
C THR A 415 10.55 9.28 39.65
N THR A 416 11.51 10.18 39.90
CA THR A 416 11.51 11.11 41.05
C THR A 416 10.60 12.33 40.86
N GLY A 417 9.97 12.43 39.69
CA GLY A 417 9.28 13.61 39.19
C GLY A 417 7.79 13.41 38.90
N SER A 418 6.98 14.44 39.12
CA SER A 418 5.53 14.40 38.87
C SER A 418 5.18 14.71 37.41
N GLY A 419 4.07 14.20 36.90
CA GLY A 419 3.67 14.34 35.48
C GLY A 419 3.85 13.06 34.67
N GLN A 420 3.53 13.12 33.38
CA GLN A 420 3.57 11.98 32.46
C GLN A 420 4.24 12.38 31.14
N LEU A 421 4.87 11.42 30.47
CA LEU A 421 5.48 11.60 29.15
C LEU A 421 4.76 10.70 28.15
N TYR A 422 4.17 11.32 27.13
CA TYR A 422 3.53 10.63 26.02
C TYR A 422 4.45 10.61 24.81
N TYR A 423 4.31 9.58 23.98
CA TYR A 423 5.10 9.46 22.77
C TYR A 423 4.28 8.94 21.58
N SER A 424 4.71 9.31 20.38
CA SER A 424 4.38 8.59 19.15
C SER A 424 5.63 8.41 18.30
N VAL A 425 5.71 7.27 17.61
CA VAL A 425 6.81 6.91 16.72
C VAL A 425 6.20 6.53 15.37
N ARG A 426 6.68 7.15 14.29
CA ARG A 426 6.23 6.91 12.92
C ARG A 426 7.44 6.64 12.04
N LEU A 427 7.42 5.52 11.33
CA LEU A 427 8.38 5.15 10.31
C LEU A 427 7.70 5.20 8.95
N GLU A 428 8.27 5.98 8.04
CA GLU A 428 7.85 6.05 6.65
C GLU A 428 9.03 5.61 5.77
N GLN A 429 8.77 4.72 4.82
CA GLN A 429 9.80 4.18 3.95
C GLN A 429 9.28 4.06 2.52
N GLN A 430 10.20 4.17 1.57
CA GLN A 430 9.98 3.77 0.19
C GLN A 430 10.92 2.59 -0.09
N LEU A 431 10.39 1.46 -0.53
CA LEU A 431 11.22 0.33 -0.97
C LEU A 431 11.57 0.53 -2.44
N PHE A 432 12.85 0.52 -2.80
CA PHE A 432 13.31 0.55 -4.18
C PHE A 432 13.74 -0.82 -4.66
N PHE A 433 13.53 -1.03 -5.95
CA PHE A 433 13.93 -2.22 -6.64
C PHE A 433 14.67 -1.77 -7.90
N ASP A 434 15.96 -2.13 -8.01
CA ASP A 434 16.72 -1.85 -9.23
C ASP A 434 16.18 -2.72 -10.38
N GLY A 435 15.92 -2.08 -11.53
CA GLY A 435 15.15 -2.69 -12.60
C GLY A 435 13.75 -3.14 -12.17
N PHE A 436 13.18 -4.11 -12.89
CA PHE A 436 11.94 -4.76 -12.47
C PHE A 436 12.29 -5.98 -11.60
N THR A 437 12.36 -5.79 -10.29
CA THR A 437 12.24 -6.91 -9.33
C THR A 437 10.78 -7.00 -8.90
N PRO A 438 10.07 -8.11 -9.19
CA PRO A 438 8.68 -8.25 -8.80
C PRO A 438 8.48 -8.03 -7.30
N VAL A 439 7.67 -7.05 -6.94
CA VAL A 439 7.20 -6.83 -5.57
C VAL A 439 6.04 -7.79 -5.31
N SER A 440 6.14 -8.58 -4.26
CA SER A 440 5.05 -9.45 -3.81
C SER A 440 3.93 -8.67 -3.12
N SER A 441 2.73 -9.23 -3.14
CA SER A 441 1.63 -8.76 -2.30
C SER A 441 2.01 -8.85 -0.82
N LEU A 442 1.53 -7.91 -0.02
CA LEU A 442 1.65 -7.91 1.44
C LEU A 442 0.27 -7.69 2.04
N ASP A 443 -0.05 -8.48 3.05
CA ASP A 443 -1.27 -8.38 3.85
C ASP A 443 -0.87 -7.98 5.28
N GLN A 444 -1.28 -6.79 5.70
CA GLN A 444 -1.24 -6.29 7.08
C GLN A 444 -2.67 -5.98 7.56
N GLY A 445 -3.59 -6.92 7.32
CA GLY A 445 -5.02 -6.82 7.66
C GLY A 445 -5.93 -6.56 6.44
N LEU A 446 -5.35 -6.23 5.29
CA LEU A 446 -6.05 -6.06 4.01
C LEU A 446 -5.30 -6.80 2.89
N ALA A 447 -5.90 -7.85 2.32
CA ALA A 447 -5.30 -8.59 1.22
C ALA A 447 -5.80 -8.06 -0.13
N LEU A 448 -4.97 -7.26 -0.80
CA LEU A 448 -5.28 -6.72 -2.13
C LEU A 448 -4.63 -7.54 -3.24
N THR A 449 -5.42 -7.90 -4.25
CA THR A 449 -4.94 -8.55 -5.48
C THR A 449 -5.45 -7.81 -6.71
N ARG A 450 -4.70 -7.89 -7.82
CA ARG A 450 -4.99 -7.16 -9.06
C ARG A 450 -4.88 -8.10 -10.25
N SER A 451 -5.84 -8.05 -11.16
CA SER A 451 -5.87 -8.81 -12.40
C SER A 451 -6.29 -7.94 -13.58
N TYR A 452 -5.95 -8.40 -14.78
CA TYR A 452 -6.19 -7.67 -16.03
C TYR A 452 -6.89 -8.58 -17.04
N ARG A 453 -7.85 -8.02 -17.77
CA ARG A 453 -8.62 -8.78 -18.76
C ARG A 453 -8.86 -7.92 -20.00
N LEU A 454 -8.46 -8.43 -21.16
CA LEU A 454 -8.82 -7.79 -22.43
C LEU A 454 -10.34 -7.82 -22.65
N MET A 455 -10.92 -6.68 -23.05
CA MET A 455 -12.36 -6.53 -23.27
C MET A 455 -12.81 -6.85 -24.69
N GLU A 456 -11.98 -6.53 -25.69
CA GLU A 456 -12.27 -6.77 -27.11
C GLU A 456 -11.53 -8.02 -27.61
N GLY A 457 -12.21 -8.90 -28.33
CA GLY A 457 -11.62 -10.16 -28.81
C GLY A 457 -11.67 -11.30 -27.79
N GLN A 458 -10.73 -12.25 -27.89
CA GLN A 458 -10.62 -13.35 -26.94
C GLN A 458 -10.04 -12.86 -25.61
N PRO A 459 -10.69 -13.13 -24.46
CA PRO A 459 -10.13 -12.78 -23.16
C PRO A 459 -8.74 -13.37 -22.97
N ARG A 460 -7.76 -12.51 -22.70
CA ARG A 460 -6.38 -12.90 -22.35
C ARG A 460 -5.89 -12.10 -21.15
N ASN A 461 -5.01 -12.71 -20.37
CA ASN A 461 -4.36 -12.14 -19.20
C ASN A 461 -2.87 -12.52 -19.21
N ASP A 462 -2.20 -12.20 -20.31
CA ASP A 462 -0.79 -12.50 -20.59
C ASP A 462 0.13 -11.28 -20.40
N GLY A 463 -0.43 -10.12 -20.02
CA GLY A 463 0.30 -8.86 -19.85
C GLY A 463 0.76 -8.21 -21.16
N ALA A 464 0.33 -8.72 -22.32
CA ALA A 464 0.71 -8.24 -23.64
C ALA A 464 -0.49 -7.68 -24.40
N TYR A 465 -0.41 -6.40 -24.77
CA TYR A 465 -1.51 -5.64 -25.37
C TYR A 465 -1.04 -4.93 -26.64
N ASN A 466 -1.97 -4.60 -27.53
CA ASN A 466 -1.71 -3.73 -28.67
C ASN A 466 -2.16 -2.30 -28.37
N ARG A 467 -1.52 -1.30 -28.98
CA ARG A 467 -2.05 0.07 -28.96
C ARG A 467 -3.52 0.06 -29.41
N GLY A 468 -4.36 0.68 -28.60
CA GLY A 468 -5.81 0.73 -28.80
C GLY A 468 -6.58 -0.32 -28.01
N ASP A 469 -5.95 -1.40 -27.52
CA ASP A 469 -6.63 -2.45 -26.75
C ASP A 469 -7.30 -1.86 -25.49
N LEU A 470 -8.53 -2.31 -25.23
CA LEU A 470 -9.29 -1.97 -24.04
C LEU A 470 -9.12 -3.05 -22.98
N VAL A 471 -8.63 -2.68 -21.80
CA VAL A 471 -8.29 -3.60 -20.71
C VAL A 471 -9.13 -3.26 -19.48
N GLU A 472 -9.82 -4.25 -18.95
CA GLU A 472 -10.46 -4.20 -17.64
C GLU A 472 -9.45 -4.59 -16.57
N VAL A 473 -9.30 -3.71 -15.58
CA VAL A 473 -8.55 -3.97 -14.36
C VAL A 473 -9.53 -4.37 -13.28
N THR A 474 -9.26 -5.48 -12.59
CA THR A 474 -10.04 -5.93 -11.44
C THR A 474 -9.15 -5.97 -10.21
N LEU A 475 -9.50 -5.18 -9.19
CA LEU A 475 -8.90 -5.23 -7.86
C LEU A 475 -9.80 -6.08 -6.98
N THR A 476 -9.26 -7.10 -6.32
CA THR A 476 -9.98 -7.87 -5.30
C THR A 476 -9.35 -7.62 -3.95
N LEU A 477 -10.12 -7.03 -3.05
CA LEU A 477 -9.74 -6.78 -1.67
C LEU A 477 -10.46 -7.79 -0.77
N ASP A 478 -9.69 -8.59 -0.05
CA ASP A 478 -10.18 -9.51 0.97
C ASP A 478 -9.88 -8.95 2.36
N VAL A 479 -10.86 -9.04 3.25
CA VAL A 479 -10.88 -8.32 4.52
C VAL A 479 -11.33 -9.27 5.62
N ALA A 480 -10.53 -9.39 6.69
CA ALA A 480 -10.79 -10.31 7.79
C ALA A 480 -11.86 -9.81 8.77
N GLU A 481 -11.91 -8.49 9.00
CA GLU A 481 -12.85 -7.78 9.88
C GLU A 481 -13.45 -6.60 9.12
N GLN A 482 -14.62 -6.05 9.48
CA GLN A 482 -15.06 -4.84 8.74
C GLN A 482 -14.04 -3.73 8.99
N VAL A 483 -13.74 -3.01 7.93
CA VAL A 483 -12.93 -1.80 8.01
C VAL A 483 -13.72 -0.66 7.42
N SER A 484 -13.37 0.55 7.77
CA SER A 484 -14.13 1.73 7.34
C SER A 484 -13.21 2.83 6.93
N TYR A 485 -13.71 3.65 6.01
CA TYR A 485 -12.93 4.65 5.28
C TYR A 485 -11.70 4.04 4.63
N VAL A 486 -11.90 2.97 3.87
CA VAL A 486 -10.83 2.34 3.09
C VAL A 486 -10.61 3.16 1.83
N LEU A 487 -9.35 3.53 1.61
CA LEU A 487 -8.88 4.02 0.33
C LEU A 487 -8.15 2.88 -0.37
N VAL A 488 -8.59 2.55 -1.59
CA VAL A 488 -7.86 1.67 -2.49
C VAL A 488 -7.25 2.53 -3.58
N GLU A 489 -5.92 2.60 -3.63
CA GLU A 489 -5.17 3.35 -4.65
C GLU A 489 -4.50 2.37 -5.61
N ASP A 490 -4.76 2.50 -6.90
CA ASP A 490 -4.18 1.63 -7.91
C ASP A 490 -3.42 2.46 -8.95
N PRO A 491 -2.08 2.53 -8.85
CA PRO A 491 -1.27 3.19 -9.87
C PRO A 491 -1.37 2.47 -11.21
N ILE A 492 -1.49 3.24 -12.29
CA ILE A 492 -1.59 2.69 -13.65
C ILE A 492 -0.21 2.64 -14.33
N PRO A 493 0.02 1.68 -15.24
CA PRO A 493 1.21 1.68 -16.08
C PRO A 493 1.23 2.89 -17.00
N ALA A 494 2.39 3.54 -17.15
CA ALA A 494 2.53 4.76 -17.97
C ALA A 494 2.15 4.60 -19.45
N GLY A 495 2.11 3.36 -19.97
CA GLY A 495 1.65 3.05 -21.33
C GLY A 495 0.13 3.07 -21.52
N PHE A 496 -0.64 3.31 -20.46
CA PHE A 496 -2.09 3.19 -20.44
C PHE A 496 -2.74 4.46 -19.92
N GLU A 497 -3.95 4.73 -20.39
CA GLU A 497 -4.79 5.81 -19.91
C GLU A 497 -6.14 5.27 -19.44
N VAL A 498 -6.59 5.71 -18.28
CA VAL A 498 -7.89 5.28 -17.71
C VAL A 498 -9.02 5.96 -18.46
N LEU A 499 -10.02 5.18 -18.85
CA LEU A 499 -11.25 5.73 -19.39
C LEU A 499 -12.13 6.24 -18.25
N SER A 500 -12.27 7.56 -18.15
CA SER A 500 -13.23 8.16 -17.23
C SER A 500 -14.66 7.93 -17.73
N GLU A 501 -15.41 7.13 -16.99
CA GLU A 501 -16.82 6.82 -17.25
C GLU A 501 -17.71 8.09 -17.19
N ARG A 502 -17.27 9.14 -16.46
CA ARG A 502 -17.99 10.43 -16.35
C ARG A 502 -17.92 11.29 -17.62
N THR A 503 -16.94 11.03 -18.49
CA THR A 503 -16.70 11.83 -19.72
C THR A 503 -16.97 11.07 -21.00
N ASN A 504 -17.57 9.86 -20.94
CA ASN A 504 -17.77 9.01 -22.11
C ASN A 504 -18.88 9.57 -23.03
N PRO A 505 -18.58 10.16 -24.19
CA PRO A 505 -19.58 10.64 -25.13
C PRO A 505 -20.11 9.50 -26.03
N SER A 506 -19.49 8.31 -25.93
CA SER A 506 -19.62 7.20 -26.89
C SER A 506 -20.50 6.04 -26.41
N GLY A 507 -21.26 6.19 -25.31
CA GLY A 507 -22.32 5.24 -24.94
C GLY A 507 -21.85 3.82 -24.56
N TRP A 508 -20.55 3.55 -24.50
CA TRP A 508 -20.00 2.31 -23.95
C TRP A 508 -20.06 2.34 -22.42
N GLY A 509 -21.23 2.00 -21.88
CA GLY A 509 -21.47 2.03 -20.44
C GLY A 509 -22.94 2.21 -20.05
N ALA A 510 -23.84 2.46 -21.00
CA ALA A 510 -25.26 2.23 -20.73
C ALA A 510 -25.45 0.71 -20.65
N CYS A 511 -25.31 0.11 -19.47
CA CYS A 511 -25.76 -1.26 -19.30
C CYS A 511 -27.29 -1.23 -19.57
N PRO A 512 -27.82 -2.02 -20.51
CA PRO A 512 -29.23 -1.90 -20.93
C PRO A 512 -30.25 -2.27 -19.83
N TRP A 513 -29.76 -2.71 -18.66
CA TRP A 513 -30.55 -3.17 -17.52
C TRP A 513 -30.46 -2.25 -16.31
N CYS A 514 -29.55 -1.28 -16.30
CA CYS A 514 -29.45 -0.32 -15.22
C CYS A 514 -30.51 0.76 -15.47
N GLY A 515 -31.44 0.87 -14.52
CA GLY A 515 -32.58 1.80 -14.57
C GLY A 515 -32.15 3.27 -14.52
N PRO A 516 -33.10 4.21 -14.32
CA PRO A 516 -32.82 5.64 -14.34
C PRO A 516 -31.72 6.04 -13.35
N ALA A 517 -30.98 7.10 -13.71
CA ALA A 517 -29.74 7.59 -13.08
C ALA A 517 -29.84 8.07 -11.61
N ASP A 518 -30.93 7.75 -10.92
CA ASP A 518 -31.30 8.30 -9.60
C ASP A 518 -31.21 7.24 -8.47
N ALA A 519 -30.61 6.07 -8.71
CA ALA A 519 -30.38 5.07 -7.68
C ALA A 519 -28.96 5.20 -7.11
N PHE A 520 -28.83 5.24 -5.78
CA PHE A 520 -27.55 5.29 -5.07
C PHE A 520 -26.77 3.97 -5.26
N HIS A 521 -26.03 3.84 -6.38
CA HIS A 521 -25.36 2.60 -6.80
C HIS A 521 -24.12 2.20 -5.97
N TRP A 522 -23.78 2.90 -4.88
CA TRP A 522 -22.60 2.54 -4.08
C TRP A 522 -22.70 1.15 -3.43
N GLN A 523 -23.93 0.68 -3.13
CA GLN A 523 -24.17 -0.69 -2.66
C GLN A 523 -23.97 -1.73 -3.78
N GLU A 524 -24.22 -1.35 -5.03
CA GLU A 524 -24.05 -2.21 -6.21
C GLU A 524 -22.60 -2.25 -6.69
N TRP A 525 -21.87 -1.13 -6.57
CA TRP A 525 -20.48 -0.99 -7.01
C TRP A 525 -19.45 -1.27 -5.92
N GLY A 526 -19.87 -1.26 -4.65
CA GLY A 526 -19.00 -1.55 -3.49
C GLY A 526 -18.11 -0.39 -3.04
N TYR A 527 -18.25 0.81 -3.62
CA TYR A 527 -17.50 2.00 -3.26
C TYR A 527 -18.37 3.27 -3.34
N ASN A 528 -18.05 4.26 -2.53
CA ASN A 528 -18.77 5.53 -2.42
C ASN A 528 -18.31 6.57 -3.46
N ARG A 529 -17.03 6.52 -3.84
CA ARG A 529 -16.46 7.43 -4.83
C ARG A 529 -15.28 6.80 -5.56
N LYS A 530 -15.13 7.13 -6.84
CA LYS A 530 -13.99 6.77 -7.68
C LYS A 530 -13.38 8.04 -8.26
N ASP A 531 -12.11 8.29 -7.99
CA ASP A 531 -11.34 9.37 -8.58
C ASP A 531 -10.35 8.80 -9.58
N VAL A 532 -10.28 9.41 -10.78
CA VAL A 532 -9.39 8.99 -11.86
C VAL A 532 -8.36 10.10 -12.09
N TYR A 533 -7.09 9.75 -11.92
CA TYR A 533 -5.95 10.61 -12.19
C TYR A 533 -5.18 10.12 -13.42
N ALA A 534 -4.21 10.92 -13.88
CA ALA A 534 -3.35 10.53 -15.00
C ALA A 534 -2.44 9.32 -14.69
N ASP A 535 -2.20 9.01 -13.42
CA ASP A 535 -1.24 8.02 -12.96
C ASP A 535 -1.81 6.97 -12.00
N ARG A 536 -3.09 7.07 -11.61
CA ARG A 536 -3.75 6.14 -10.68
C ARG A 536 -5.28 6.25 -10.71
N VAL A 537 -5.93 5.22 -10.17
CA VAL A 537 -7.36 5.22 -9.84
C VAL A 537 -7.52 5.01 -8.34
N ASN A 538 -8.36 5.83 -7.72
CA ASN A 538 -8.64 5.77 -6.29
C ASN A 538 -10.11 5.39 -6.05
N PHE A 539 -10.35 4.39 -5.21
CA PHE A 539 -11.69 4.01 -4.73
C PHE A 539 -11.82 4.33 -3.25
N PHE A 540 -12.90 5.02 -2.89
CA PHE A 540 -13.21 5.37 -1.51
C PHE A 540 -14.38 4.53 -1.02
N ILE A 541 -14.18 3.81 0.07
CA ILE A 541 -15.18 2.94 0.67
C ILE A 541 -15.41 3.38 2.12
N THR A 542 -16.61 3.82 2.44
CA THR A 542 -17.02 4.19 3.80
C THR A 542 -17.05 2.97 4.71
N GLU A 543 -17.62 1.86 4.25
CA GLU A 543 -17.72 0.60 5.01
C GLU A 543 -17.45 -0.61 4.12
N LEU A 544 -16.53 -1.46 4.56
CA LEU A 544 -16.13 -2.66 3.87
C LEU A 544 -16.25 -3.84 4.82
N TRP A 545 -17.31 -4.63 4.66
CA TRP A 545 -17.62 -5.81 5.49
C TRP A 545 -16.65 -6.96 5.21
N PRO A 546 -16.45 -7.89 6.17
CA PRO A 546 -15.58 -9.05 5.99
C PRO A 546 -15.90 -9.82 4.70
N GLY A 547 -14.84 -10.32 4.06
CA GLY A 547 -14.89 -11.07 2.81
C GLY A 547 -14.41 -10.26 1.59
N LYS A 548 -14.53 -10.91 0.44
CA LYS A 548 -13.97 -10.41 -0.82
C LYS A 548 -14.85 -9.37 -1.50
N ARG A 549 -14.25 -8.26 -1.91
CA ARG A 549 -14.88 -7.21 -2.71
C ARG A 549 -14.05 -6.91 -3.93
N THR A 550 -14.73 -6.70 -5.06
CA THR A 550 -14.09 -6.43 -6.35
C THR A 550 -14.39 -5.02 -6.84
N PHE A 551 -13.36 -4.32 -7.28
CA PHE A 551 -13.44 -3.01 -7.88
C PHE A 551 -12.91 -3.09 -9.30
N THR A 552 -13.62 -2.48 -10.26
CA THR A 552 -13.23 -2.54 -11.67
C THR A 552 -13.11 -1.15 -12.29
N TYR A 553 -12.19 -1.04 -13.25
CA TYR A 553 -12.10 0.12 -14.15
C TYR A 553 -11.51 -0.29 -15.48
N LEU A 554 -11.72 0.56 -16.49
CA LEU A 554 -11.19 0.35 -17.83
C LEU A 554 -10.01 1.28 -18.10
N MET A 555 -8.98 0.74 -18.74
CA MET A 555 -7.87 1.50 -19.29
C MET A 555 -7.61 1.11 -20.73
N ARG A 556 -7.11 2.05 -21.52
CA ARG A 556 -6.73 1.86 -22.92
C ARG A 556 -5.23 1.89 -23.07
N ALA A 557 -4.68 0.95 -23.82
CA ALA A 557 -3.27 0.95 -24.18
C ALA A 557 -2.99 2.08 -25.20
N THR A 558 -2.12 3.04 -24.88
CA THR A 558 -1.85 4.23 -25.71
C THR A 558 -0.42 4.26 -26.21
N THR A 559 0.56 4.24 -25.31
CA THR A 559 1.97 4.37 -25.65
C THR A 559 2.61 3.00 -25.76
N ALA A 560 3.35 2.78 -26.85
CA ALA A 560 4.03 1.50 -27.08
C ALA A 560 5.30 1.43 -26.22
N GLY A 561 5.56 0.29 -25.61
CA GLY A 561 6.70 0.10 -24.73
C GLY A 561 6.51 -1.00 -23.69
N VAL A 562 7.47 -1.09 -22.77
CA VAL A 562 7.44 -1.99 -21.62
C VAL A 562 7.33 -1.13 -20.37
N PHE A 563 6.31 -1.36 -19.55
CA PHE A 563 5.97 -0.52 -18.41
C PHE A 563 5.85 -1.36 -17.15
N SER A 564 6.50 -0.89 -16.08
CA SER A 564 6.31 -1.46 -14.75
C SER A 564 5.03 -0.89 -14.14
N VAL A 565 4.20 -1.77 -13.57
CA VAL A 565 3.02 -1.38 -12.80
C VAL A 565 3.38 -1.42 -11.32
N LEU A 566 3.29 -0.28 -10.65
CA LEU A 566 3.48 -0.20 -9.20
C LEU A 566 2.40 -1.03 -8.48
N PRO A 567 2.69 -1.60 -7.30
CA PRO A 567 1.68 -2.21 -6.44
C PRO A 567 0.49 -1.27 -6.20
N GLY A 568 -0.73 -1.79 -6.36
CA GLY A 568 -1.92 -1.15 -5.79
C GLY A 568 -1.90 -1.29 -4.27
N GLN A 569 -2.58 -0.41 -3.56
CA GLN A 569 -2.60 -0.35 -2.10
C GLN A 569 -4.02 -0.20 -1.58
N ALA A 570 -4.27 -0.75 -0.40
CA ALA A 570 -5.51 -0.54 0.34
C ALA A 570 -5.19 -0.26 1.81
N TYR A 571 -5.77 0.79 2.37
CA TYR A 571 -5.60 1.14 3.78
C TYR A 571 -6.82 1.91 4.31
N PRO A 572 -7.28 1.68 5.55
CA PRO A 572 -8.21 2.58 6.22
C PRO A 572 -7.49 3.89 6.50
N MET A 573 -8.10 5.01 6.11
CA MET A 573 -7.47 6.33 6.15
C MET A 573 -7.14 6.83 7.57
N TYR A 574 -7.67 6.17 8.61
CA TYR A 574 -7.52 6.54 10.01
C TYR A 574 -6.93 5.42 10.89
N ARG A 575 -6.51 4.31 10.28
CA ARG A 575 -5.80 3.19 10.92
C ARG A 575 -4.66 2.78 9.99
N GLU A 576 -3.64 3.63 9.86
CA GLU A 576 -2.53 3.43 8.90
C GLU A 576 -1.72 2.15 9.18
N GLU A 577 -1.83 1.59 10.38
CA GLU A 577 -1.22 0.30 10.73
C GLU A 577 -1.91 -0.91 10.08
N VAL A 578 -3.18 -0.77 9.67
CA VAL A 578 -3.91 -1.78 8.90
C VAL A 578 -3.81 -1.43 7.43
N TRP A 579 -3.17 -2.25 6.62
CA TRP A 579 -3.07 -1.99 5.19
C TRP A 579 -2.69 -3.24 4.40
N GLY A 580 -2.59 -3.10 3.08
CA GLY A 580 -1.90 -4.07 2.26
C GLY A 580 -1.68 -3.59 0.84
N ARG A 581 -0.96 -4.41 0.06
CA ARG A 581 -0.62 -4.10 -1.32
C ARG A 581 -0.74 -5.31 -2.22
N SER A 582 -1.04 -5.05 -3.49
CA SER A 582 -0.99 -6.05 -4.56
C SER A 582 0.44 -6.39 -4.96
N ALA A 583 0.62 -7.45 -5.75
CA ALA A 583 1.86 -7.64 -6.46
C ALA A 583 2.06 -6.56 -7.54
N SER A 584 3.32 -6.24 -7.84
CA SER A 584 3.67 -5.47 -9.04
C SER A 584 3.50 -6.32 -10.29
N ALA A 585 3.35 -5.68 -11.46
CA ALA A 585 3.31 -6.38 -12.74
C ALA A 585 4.18 -5.66 -13.77
N GLN A 586 4.49 -6.33 -14.88
CA GLN A 586 5.06 -5.69 -16.07
C GLN A 586 4.07 -5.84 -17.22
N MET A 587 3.87 -4.77 -17.97
CA MET A 587 2.97 -4.74 -19.13
C MET A 587 3.72 -4.36 -20.38
N VAL A 588 3.36 -5.00 -21.48
CA VAL A 588 3.89 -4.71 -22.81
C VAL A 588 2.77 -4.17 -23.67
N VAL A 589 2.99 -3.00 -24.27
CA VAL A 589 2.12 -2.44 -25.31
C VAL A 589 2.88 -2.46 -26.62
N ALA A 590 2.44 -3.28 -27.56
CA ALA A 590 2.96 -3.28 -28.91
C ALA A 590 2.54 -1.98 -29.64
N PRO A 591 3.39 -1.40 -30.50
CA PRO A 591 2.96 -0.37 -31.43
C PRO A 591 1.81 -0.89 -32.30
N GLU A 592 0.96 0.03 -32.78
CA GLU A 592 -0.30 -0.22 -33.50
C GLU A 592 -0.24 -1.44 -34.42
N ALA A 593 -1.31 -2.25 -34.37
CA ALA A 593 -1.36 -3.63 -34.82
C ALA A 593 -0.47 -3.94 -36.03
N LEU A 594 0.17 -5.11 -35.98
CA LEU A 594 0.63 -5.86 -37.16
C LEU A 594 -0.52 -6.18 -38.17
N ALA A 595 -1.62 -5.43 -38.19
CA ALA A 595 -2.66 -5.49 -39.20
C ALA A 595 -2.17 -4.74 -40.45
N ALA A 596 -1.86 -5.51 -41.49
CA ALA A 596 -1.45 -5.09 -42.84
C ALA A 596 0.06 -4.94 -43.13
N ARG A 597 0.93 -5.71 -42.47
CA ARG A 597 2.18 -6.11 -43.14
C ARG A 597 1.93 -7.40 -43.93
N PRO A 598 2.31 -7.48 -45.23
CA PRO A 598 2.41 -8.77 -45.89
C PRO A 598 3.39 -9.61 -45.09
N ALA A 599 3.10 -10.91 -44.94
CA ALA A 599 3.90 -11.80 -44.11
C ALA A 599 5.39 -11.58 -44.37
N LEU A 600 6.12 -11.08 -43.38
CA LEU A 600 7.55 -10.85 -43.51
C LEU A 600 8.26 -12.20 -43.38
N ALA A 601 9.43 -12.35 -43.99
CA ALA A 601 10.21 -13.59 -43.88
C ALA A 601 10.53 -13.84 -42.40
N GLY A 602 9.80 -14.75 -41.77
CA GLY A 602 9.84 -15.01 -40.33
C GLY A 602 8.48 -15.04 -39.63
N ASP A 603 7.36 -14.81 -40.31
CA ASP A 603 6.04 -15.08 -39.72
C ASP A 603 5.79 -16.59 -39.67
N PHE A 604 5.81 -17.13 -38.45
CA PHE A 604 5.47 -18.51 -38.15
C PHE A 604 3.94 -18.66 -38.09
N ASP A 605 3.41 -19.78 -38.59
CA ASP A 605 2.00 -20.12 -38.36
C ASP A 605 1.75 -20.51 -36.89
N GLN A 606 0.48 -20.74 -36.54
CA GLN A 606 0.06 -21.09 -35.17
C GLN A 606 0.66 -22.42 -34.65
N SER A 607 1.40 -23.16 -35.47
CA SER A 607 2.12 -24.40 -35.13
C SER A 607 3.65 -24.25 -35.11
N CYS A 608 4.17 -23.04 -35.29
CA CYS A 608 5.61 -22.75 -35.36
C CYS A 608 6.39 -23.47 -36.47
N GLU A 609 5.75 -23.87 -37.58
CA GLU A 609 6.44 -24.47 -38.73
C GLU A 609 6.73 -23.44 -39.85
N VAL A 610 7.95 -23.46 -40.40
CA VAL A 610 8.35 -22.59 -41.52
C VAL A 610 8.09 -23.31 -42.84
N THR A 611 6.97 -23.02 -43.51
CA THR A 611 6.61 -23.70 -44.77
C THR A 611 7.18 -23.03 -46.04
N ARG A 612 7.49 -21.73 -46.03
CA ARG A 612 8.21 -21.00 -47.11
C ARG A 612 8.97 -19.79 -46.57
N PHE A 613 10.14 -19.49 -47.16
CA PHE A 613 11.00 -18.38 -46.72
C PHE A 613 11.49 -17.54 -47.92
N ASP A 614 11.40 -16.20 -47.82
CA ASP A 614 11.86 -15.30 -48.89
C ASP A 614 13.34 -14.96 -48.74
N LEU A 615 14.17 -15.68 -49.49
CA LEU A 615 15.62 -15.51 -49.52
C LEU A 615 16.10 -14.15 -50.03
N ARG A 616 15.24 -13.32 -50.65
CA ARG A 616 15.65 -11.97 -51.09
C ARG A 616 16.04 -11.07 -49.92
N GLN A 617 15.45 -11.27 -48.74
CA GLN A 617 15.76 -10.50 -47.54
C GLN A 617 17.04 -11.00 -46.84
N VAL A 618 17.32 -12.30 -46.88
CA VAL A 618 18.60 -12.88 -46.40
C VAL A 618 19.76 -12.48 -47.32
N ALA A 619 19.52 -12.49 -48.63
CA ALA A 619 20.50 -12.09 -49.63
C ALA A 619 20.86 -10.60 -49.56
N ALA A 620 19.99 -9.74 -49.02
CA ALA A 620 20.31 -8.34 -48.74
C ALA A 620 21.32 -8.18 -47.60
N ALA A 621 21.43 -9.16 -46.70
CA ALA A 621 22.42 -9.20 -45.63
C ALA A 621 23.75 -9.88 -46.02
N TYR A 622 23.78 -10.72 -47.07
CA TYR A 622 24.95 -11.56 -47.41
C TYR A 622 25.32 -11.73 -48.90
N GLY A 623 24.61 -11.11 -49.85
CA GLY A 623 24.99 -11.08 -51.28
C GLY A 623 24.43 -12.22 -52.15
N THR A 624 23.30 -11.92 -52.83
CA THR A 624 22.66 -12.57 -54.01
C THR A 624 22.43 -14.09 -54.08
N VAL A 625 21.15 -14.51 -54.05
CA VAL A 625 20.57 -15.69 -54.77
C VAL A 625 19.07 -15.41 -55.12
N ALA A 626 18.54 -16.06 -56.16
CA ALA A 626 17.18 -15.91 -56.73
C ALA A 626 16.02 -16.52 -55.91
N ALA A 627 14.79 -16.18 -56.31
CA ALA A 627 13.53 -16.19 -55.54
C ALA A 627 12.99 -17.57 -55.07
N HIS A 628 12.44 -17.56 -53.84
CA HIS A 628 11.67 -18.58 -53.10
C HIS A 628 12.19 -20.03 -53.11
N ARG A 629 12.72 -20.50 -51.97
CA ARG A 629 13.10 -21.91 -51.72
C ARG A 629 12.41 -22.49 -50.48
N ASN A 630 12.31 -23.82 -50.45
CA ASN A 630 11.81 -24.57 -49.29
C ASN A 630 12.97 -24.77 -48.28
N VAL A 631 12.80 -24.34 -47.03
CA VAL A 631 13.85 -24.37 -46.00
C VAL A 631 14.07 -25.78 -45.45
N VAL A 632 13.06 -26.63 -45.53
CA VAL A 632 13.11 -28.01 -45.02
C VAL A 632 13.98 -28.92 -45.91
N ASP A 633 14.09 -28.60 -47.20
CA ASP A 633 14.70 -29.49 -48.20
C ASP A 633 16.01 -28.96 -48.82
N ASP A 634 16.47 -27.76 -48.43
CA ASP A 634 17.68 -27.13 -48.98
C ASP A 634 18.85 -27.21 -47.98
N PRO A 635 19.86 -28.08 -48.20
CA PRO A 635 20.94 -28.32 -47.25
C PRO A 635 21.91 -27.13 -47.07
N ALA A 636 21.76 -26.06 -47.87
CA ALA A 636 22.58 -24.86 -47.78
C ALA A 636 22.02 -23.80 -46.80
N ILE A 637 20.79 -23.95 -46.29
CA ILE A 637 20.17 -23.03 -45.33
C ILE A 637 20.05 -23.76 -44.00
N THR A 638 20.74 -23.26 -42.97
CA THR A 638 20.73 -23.94 -41.66
C THR A 638 19.68 -23.33 -40.72
N LEU A 639 19.15 -24.15 -39.79
CA LEU A 639 18.23 -23.68 -38.74
C LEU A 639 18.81 -22.49 -37.95
N ARG A 640 20.14 -22.44 -37.84
CA ARG A 640 20.89 -21.36 -37.18
C ARG A 640 20.78 -20.02 -37.90
N ASP A 641 20.69 -20.04 -39.23
CA ASP A 641 20.50 -18.82 -40.04
C ASP A 641 19.08 -18.26 -39.88
N VAL A 642 18.08 -19.15 -39.71
CA VAL A 642 16.67 -18.80 -39.48
C VAL A 642 16.49 -18.19 -38.08
N VAL A 643 17.09 -18.80 -37.05
CA VAL A 643 17.05 -18.30 -35.66
C VAL A 643 17.78 -16.96 -35.53
N ALA A 644 18.90 -16.76 -36.22
CA ALA A 644 19.64 -15.50 -36.18
C ALA A 644 18.88 -14.31 -36.80
N VAL A 645 17.99 -14.56 -37.78
CA VAL A 645 17.11 -13.54 -38.35
C VAL A 645 15.91 -13.28 -37.43
N ALA A 646 15.26 -14.34 -36.90
CA ALA A 646 14.14 -14.23 -35.96
C ALA A 646 14.51 -13.46 -34.68
N HIS A 647 15.73 -13.66 -34.16
CA HIS A 647 16.25 -12.92 -33.01
C HIS A 647 16.51 -11.43 -33.29
N ARG A 648 16.80 -11.05 -34.54
CA ARG A 648 17.01 -9.65 -34.93
C ARG A 648 15.73 -8.93 -35.29
N THR A 649 14.69 -9.65 -35.69
CA THR A 649 13.39 -9.08 -36.09
C THR A 649 12.32 -9.13 -35.00
N GLY A 650 12.55 -9.88 -33.91
CA GLY A 650 11.73 -9.82 -32.69
C GLY A 650 10.46 -10.67 -32.69
N ALA A 651 10.38 -11.73 -33.51
CA ALA A 651 9.20 -12.60 -33.55
C ALA A 651 9.14 -13.59 -32.37
N ARG A 652 7.94 -13.84 -31.81
CA ARG A 652 7.64 -14.90 -30.82
C ARG A 652 6.36 -15.66 -31.21
N CYS A 653 6.38 -17.00 -31.08
CA CYS A 653 5.18 -17.86 -31.09
C CYS A 653 4.42 -17.74 -29.74
N GLY A 654 3.09 -17.91 -29.73
CA GLY A 654 2.25 -18.11 -28.53
C GLY A 654 1.13 -19.12 -28.84
N ALA A 655 0.46 -19.81 -27.91
CA ALA A 655 0.48 -19.85 -26.44
C ALA A 655 0.13 -21.29 -25.96
N ASP A 656 0.38 -21.56 -24.66
CA ASP A 656 0.10 -22.77 -23.86
C ASP A 656 0.99 -24.03 -24.04
N LEU A 657 1.78 -24.31 -23.01
CA LEU A 657 2.07 -25.69 -22.57
C LEU A 657 1.30 -25.94 -21.25
N PRO A 658 0.69 -27.13 -21.06
CA PRO A 658 -0.26 -27.39 -19.97
C PRO A 658 0.44 -27.63 -18.62
N SER A 659 -0.21 -27.24 -17.53
CA SER A 659 0.08 -27.74 -16.17
C SER A 659 -0.59 -29.11 -15.96
N PRO A 660 -0.04 -30.05 -15.16
CA PRO A 660 -0.40 -30.08 -13.72
C PRO A 660 0.63 -30.74 -12.76
N GLY A 661 0.62 -30.34 -11.48
CA GLY A 661 0.99 -31.24 -10.36
C GLY A 661 1.89 -30.64 -9.26
N GLN A 662 1.36 -30.61 -8.04
CA GLN A 662 1.97 -30.21 -6.77
C GLN A 662 3.29 -30.93 -6.44
N ALA A 663 4.24 -30.25 -5.79
CA ALA A 663 4.80 -30.58 -4.46
C ALA A 663 5.91 -29.58 -4.05
N ASP A 664 6.29 -29.65 -2.78
CA ASP A 664 6.89 -28.63 -1.92
C ASP A 664 8.41 -28.45 -2.04
N GLY A 665 8.92 -27.37 -1.40
CA GLY A 665 10.25 -27.37 -0.78
C GLY A 665 11.41 -26.84 -1.61
N VAL A 666 11.70 -25.52 -1.51
CA VAL A 666 13.02 -24.99 -1.88
C VAL A 666 13.91 -24.93 -0.64
N VAL A 667 14.90 -25.81 -0.58
CA VAL A 667 16.02 -25.75 0.38
C VAL A 667 17.13 -24.90 -0.23
N HIS A 668 17.59 -23.89 0.49
CA HIS A 668 18.74 -23.07 0.08
C HIS A 668 20.06 -23.78 0.39
N LEU A 669 20.91 -23.97 -0.62
CA LEU A 669 22.29 -24.44 -0.47
C LEU A 669 23.24 -23.37 -1.00
N ALA A 670 23.86 -22.63 -0.09
CA ALA A 670 24.93 -21.69 -0.40
C ALA A 670 26.29 -22.35 -0.18
N ILE A 671 27.09 -22.46 -1.25
CA ILE A 671 28.50 -22.81 -1.12
C ILE A 671 29.24 -21.56 -0.63
N ARG A 672 29.62 -21.54 0.65
CA ARG A 672 30.67 -20.64 1.12
C ARG A 672 31.98 -21.40 1.05
N THR A 673 32.88 -20.98 0.17
CA THR A 673 34.27 -21.44 0.19
C THR A 673 34.87 -21.02 1.53
N ALA A 674 35.25 -21.99 2.35
CA ALA A 674 36.13 -21.73 3.49
C ALA A 674 37.45 -21.21 2.90
N GLY A 675 37.89 -20.04 3.38
CA GLY A 675 38.92 -19.20 2.77
C GLY A 675 40.01 -19.92 1.99
N ASN A 676 40.05 -19.65 0.67
CA ASN A 676 41.24 -19.38 -0.13
C ASN A 676 40.77 -18.59 -1.37
N GLU A 677 41.48 -17.51 -1.69
CA GLU A 677 41.12 -16.54 -2.74
C GLU A 677 41.54 -17.10 -4.11
N VAL A 678 40.62 -17.25 -5.08
CA VAL A 678 41.00 -17.57 -6.47
C VAL A 678 41.70 -16.34 -7.07
N GLN A 679 43.01 -16.41 -7.30
CA GLN A 679 43.76 -15.30 -7.90
C GLN A 679 43.46 -15.16 -9.39
N ILE A 680 43.75 -13.97 -9.93
CA ILE A 680 43.61 -13.71 -11.36
C ILE A 680 44.48 -14.68 -12.16
N GLY A 681 43.86 -15.46 -13.04
CA GLY A 681 44.54 -16.45 -13.87
C GLY A 681 44.60 -17.85 -13.27
N GLU A 682 44.17 -18.05 -12.02
CA GLU A 682 44.07 -19.39 -11.43
C GLU A 682 42.81 -20.12 -11.89
N THR A 683 42.95 -21.43 -12.07
CA THR A 683 41.89 -22.33 -12.47
C THR A 683 41.37 -23.13 -11.29
N PHE A 684 40.05 -23.29 -11.19
CA PHE A 684 39.43 -24.22 -10.26
C PHE A 684 38.41 -25.10 -11.01
N GLU A 685 38.09 -26.26 -10.43
CA GLU A 685 37.26 -27.28 -11.07
C GLU A 685 36.01 -27.60 -10.26
N VAL A 686 34.89 -27.69 -10.97
CA VAL A 686 33.63 -28.23 -10.46
C VAL A 686 33.43 -29.59 -11.09
N VAL A 687 33.38 -30.63 -10.26
CA VAL A 687 33.27 -32.02 -10.67
C VAL A 687 31.91 -32.56 -10.24
N LEU A 688 31.16 -33.10 -11.19
CA LEU A 688 29.87 -33.74 -10.93
C LEU A 688 30.10 -35.23 -10.77
N VAL A 689 29.68 -35.82 -9.65
CA VAL A 689 29.78 -37.26 -9.35
C VAL A 689 28.42 -37.80 -8.92
N LEU A 690 28.18 -39.10 -9.11
CA LEU A 690 26.97 -39.74 -8.59
C LEU A 690 27.24 -40.30 -7.20
N GLY A 691 26.30 -40.16 -6.27
CA GLY A 691 26.40 -40.83 -4.98
C GLY A 691 25.06 -41.39 -4.51
N ASP A 692 25.11 -42.52 -3.84
CA ASP A 692 23.99 -43.10 -3.12
C ASP A 692 24.28 -43.10 -1.61
N ALA A 693 23.28 -43.36 -0.78
CA ALA A 693 23.46 -43.53 0.65
C ALA A 693 24.18 -44.86 1.03
N HIS A 694 24.48 -45.74 0.06
CA HIS A 694 24.84 -47.15 0.31
C HIS A 694 26.02 -47.73 -0.51
N GLY A 695 26.73 -46.94 -1.33
CA GLY A 695 27.93 -47.34 -2.08
C GLY A 695 27.72 -48.21 -3.32
N ALA A 696 26.49 -48.34 -3.84
CA ALA A 696 26.20 -49.12 -5.05
C ALA A 696 26.21 -48.24 -6.32
N GLY A 697 26.86 -48.74 -7.39
CA GLY A 697 26.94 -48.03 -8.67
C GLY A 697 25.56 -47.73 -9.29
N ALA A 698 25.46 -46.59 -9.97
CA ALA A 698 24.22 -46.10 -10.56
C ALA A 698 24.01 -46.66 -11.99
N SER A 699 22.76 -46.87 -12.39
CA SER A 699 22.41 -47.31 -13.75
C SER A 699 21.05 -46.73 -14.16
N GLY A 700 20.93 -46.19 -15.37
CA GLY A 700 19.68 -45.64 -15.90
C GLY A 700 19.85 -44.39 -16.77
N ASN A 701 18.75 -43.91 -17.37
CA ASN A 701 18.72 -42.63 -18.08
C ASN A 701 18.45 -41.51 -17.06
N LEU A 702 19.35 -40.52 -16.97
CA LEU A 702 19.23 -39.35 -16.09
C LEU A 702 18.49 -38.18 -16.75
N GLY A 703 18.14 -38.31 -18.03
CA GLY A 703 17.50 -37.26 -18.81
C GLY A 703 18.34 -35.97 -18.85
N GLY A 704 17.69 -34.81 -19.06
CA GLY A 704 18.37 -33.53 -19.20
C GLY A 704 18.85 -32.95 -17.87
N LEU A 705 20.10 -32.44 -17.83
CA LEU A 705 20.73 -31.89 -16.62
C LEU A 705 20.98 -30.39 -16.75
N GLY A 706 20.37 -29.58 -15.88
CA GLY A 706 20.59 -28.13 -15.81
C GLY A 706 21.38 -27.71 -14.57
N LEU A 707 22.40 -26.87 -14.73
CA LEU A 707 23.12 -26.24 -13.62
C LEU A 707 23.09 -24.72 -13.76
N THR A 708 22.57 -23.99 -12.77
CA THR A 708 22.60 -22.53 -12.76
C THR A 708 23.68 -22.03 -11.80
N PHE A 709 24.61 -21.20 -12.30
CA PHE A 709 25.69 -20.61 -11.51
C PHE A 709 25.47 -19.11 -11.35
N HIS A 710 25.41 -18.64 -10.10
CA HIS A 710 25.44 -17.23 -9.76
C HIS A 710 26.86 -16.83 -9.38
N TYR A 711 27.53 -16.06 -10.24
CA TYR A 711 28.86 -15.52 -10.02
C TYR A 711 29.02 -14.14 -10.71
N ASP A 712 29.95 -13.33 -10.23
CA ASP A 712 30.34 -12.08 -10.89
C ASP A 712 31.09 -12.40 -12.20
N ARG A 713 30.41 -12.21 -13.33
CA ARG A 713 30.90 -12.58 -14.67
C ARG A 713 32.05 -11.71 -15.17
N THR A 714 32.29 -10.58 -14.52
CA THR A 714 33.49 -9.79 -14.78
C THR A 714 34.72 -10.39 -14.11
N LYS A 715 34.51 -11.25 -13.09
CA LYS A 715 35.54 -11.83 -12.21
C LYS A 715 35.87 -13.29 -12.44
N VAL A 716 35.00 -14.06 -13.10
CA VAL A 716 35.22 -15.48 -13.39
C VAL A 716 34.70 -15.79 -14.79
N ALA A 717 35.37 -16.68 -15.52
CA ALA A 717 34.88 -17.20 -16.79
C ALA A 717 34.97 -18.73 -16.83
N LEU A 718 33.97 -19.38 -17.43
CA LEU A 718 34.03 -20.81 -17.75
C LEU A 718 35.07 -21.03 -18.85
N ALA A 719 36.10 -21.81 -18.55
CA ALA A 719 37.21 -22.08 -19.45
C ALA A 719 37.00 -23.35 -20.28
N SER A 720 36.51 -24.43 -19.67
CA SER A 720 36.17 -25.65 -20.39
C SER A 720 35.13 -26.51 -19.68
N THR A 721 34.44 -27.33 -20.47
CA THR A 721 33.52 -28.37 -19.99
C THR A 721 33.94 -29.70 -20.60
N ARG A 722 34.15 -30.73 -19.79
CA ARG A 722 34.54 -32.07 -20.24
C ARG A 722 33.62 -33.13 -19.66
N TRP A 723 33.02 -33.93 -20.54
CA TRP A 723 32.24 -35.10 -20.16
C TRP A 723 33.12 -36.33 -19.99
N ASN A 724 32.70 -37.25 -19.13
CA ASN A 724 33.36 -38.54 -19.03
C ASN A 724 33.05 -39.38 -20.28
N PRO A 725 34.06 -39.70 -21.10
CA PRO A 725 33.86 -40.35 -22.40
C PRO A 725 33.34 -41.79 -22.31
N ALA A 726 33.28 -42.38 -21.11
CA ALA A 726 32.66 -43.68 -20.88
C ALA A 726 31.12 -43.64 -20.81
N LEU A 727 30.53 -42.44 -20.70
CA LEU A 727 29.10 -42.20 -20.89
C LEU A 727 28.81 -42.27 -22.40
N GLY A 728 27.76 -42.97 -22.84
CA GLY A 728 27.50 -43.28 -24.26
C GLY A 728 27.17 -42.08 -25.17
N GLN A 729 26.30 -42.28 -26.18
CA GLN A 729 25.91 -41.19 -27.09
C GLN A 729 25.04 -40.14 -26.39
N ILE A 730 25.56 -38.91 -26.26
CA ILE A 730 24.82 -37.74 -25.77
C ILE A 730 24.03 -37.12 -26.94
N THR A 731 22.69 -37.10 -26.86
CA THR A 731 21.84 -36.69 -28.00
C THR A 731 20.61 -35.87 -27.57
N PRO A 732 20.35 -34.70 -28.19
CA PRO A 732 21.29 -33.73 -28.75
C PRO A 732 21.48 -32.53 -27.79
N LEU A 733 22.58 -31.80 -28.00
CA LEU A 733 23.08 -30.64 -27.24
C LEU A 733 24.16 -31.04 -26.23
N GLY A 734 25.42 -30.88 -26.65
CA GLY A 734 26.48 -30.55 -25.71
C GLY A 734 26.15 -29.27 -24.93
N PRO A 735 26.97 -28.90 -23.92
CA PRO A 735 26.67 -27.83 -22.98
C PRO A 735 26.13 -26.57 -23.67
N GLN A 736 24.89 -26.21 -23.34
CA GLN A 736 24.29 -24.93 -23.69
C GLN A 736 24.63 -23.95 -22.58
N ILE A 737 25.48 -22.98 -22.89
CA ILE A 737 25.93 -21.98 -21.93
C ILE A 737 25.11 -20.72 -22.16
N ASP A 738 24.20 -20.42 -21.25
CA ASP A 738 23.57 -19.10 -21.17
C ASP A 738 24.45 -18.20 -20.30
N GLN A 739 25.30 -17.41 -20.97
CA GLN A 739 26.17 -16.46 -20.29
C GLN A 739 25.42 -15.25 -19.72
N VAL A 740 24.14 -15.03 -20.03
CA VAL A 740 23.29 -13.94 -19.51
C VAL A 740 22.53 -14.40 -18.24
N ALA A 741 22.23 -15.69 -18.11
CA ALA A 741 21.68 -16.29 -16.90
C ALA A 741 22.73 -16.93 -15.98
N GLY A 742 23.94 -17.21 -16.48
CA GLY A 742 24.97 -17.94 -15.72
C GLY A 742 24.69 -19.45 -15.69
N ARG A 743 23.87 -19.94 -16.63
CA ARG A 743 23.38 -21.32 -16.66
C ARG A 743 24.18 -22.16 -17.65
N VAL A 744 24.50 -23.38 -17.25
CA VAL A 744 25.06 -24.42 -18.13
C VAL A 744 24.09 -25.60 -18.12
N SER A 745 23.49 -25.88 -19.27
CA SER A 745 22.52 -26.97 -19.44
C SER A 745 23.08 -28.05 -20.35
N PHE A 746 22.75 -29.31 -20.08
CA PHE A 746 23.22 -30.47 -20.80
C PHE A 746 22.04 -31.33 -21.26
N GLY A 747 22.16 -31.94 -22.43
CA GLY A 747 21.15 -32.86 -22.97
C GLY A 747 21.05 -34.17 -22.19
N ALA A 748 20.21 -35.09 -22.68
CA ALA A 748 19.96 -36.37 -22.04
C ALA A 748 21.21 -37.26 -21.90
N ILE A 749 21.37 -37.92 -20.75
CA ILE A 749 22.53 -38.76 -20.43
C ILE A 749 22.08 -40.19 -20.10
N GLU A 750 22.56 -41.14 -20.88
CA GLU A 750 22.32 -42.57 -20.65
C GLU A 750 23.51 -43.22 -19.93
N LEU A 751 23.32 -43.68 -18.70
CA LEU A 751 24.37 -44.33 -17.91
C LEU A 751 24.52 -45.82 -18.28
N PRO A 752 25.76 -46.33 -18.42
CA PRO A 752 26.03 -47.77 -18.45
C PRO A 752 25.43 -48.49 -17.23
N SER A 753 25.10 -49.77 -17.40
CA SER A 753 24.34 -50.58 -16.43
C SER A 753 25.01 -50.80 -15.06
N ASN A 754 26.21 -50.27 -14.81
CA ASN A 754 26.92 -50.30 -13.53
C ASN A 754 27.93 -49.14 -13.44
N TRP A 755 27.48 -47.89 -13.54
CA TRP A 755 28.37 -46.73 -13.44
C TRP A 755 28.95 -46.58 -12.02
N PRO A 756 30.29 -46.51 -11.84
CA PRO A 756 30.89 -46.37 -10.51
C PRO A 756 30.56 -45.01 -9.87
N SER A 757 30.25 -44.98 -8.58
CA SER A 757 29.92 -43.74 -7.84
C SER A 757 31.14 -42.82 -7.64
N ASP A 758 32.35 -43.33 -7.81
CA ASP A 758 33.60 -42.56 -7.74
C ASP A 758 34.04 -41.97 -9.08
N GLN A 759 33.32 -42.26 -10.18
CA GLN A 759 33.62 -41.72 -11.51
C GLN A 759 32.84 -40.44 -11.79
N PRO A 760 33.50 -39.34 -12.18
CA PRO A 760 32.82 -38.09 -12.49
C PRO A 760 32.00 -38.22 -13.76
N LEU A 761 30.82 -37.60 -13.77
CA LEU A 761 29.97 -37.45 -14.95
C LEU A 761 30.51 -36.37 -15.88
N ALA A 762 30.83 -35.20 -15.31
CA ALA A 762 31.45 -34.10 -16.04
C ALA A 762 32.33 -33.24 -15.12
N THR A 763 33.30 -32.58 -15.73
CA THR A 763 34.22 -31.63 -15.10
C THR A 763 34.09 -30.27 -15.80
N LEU A 764 33.89 -29.22 -15.02
CA LEU A 764 33.81 -27.83 -15.47
C LEU A 764 35.00 -27.08 -14.90
N THR A 765 35.81 -26.49 -15.77
CA THR A 765 37.00 -25.73 -15.36
C THR A 765 36.71 -24.25 -15.56
N PHE A 766 36.96 -23.46 -14.51
CA PHE A 766 36.76 -22.01 -14.50
C PHE A 766 38.09 -21.29 -14.28
N VAL A 767 38.18 -20.04 -14.73
CA VAL A 767 39.37 -19.18 -14.58
C VAL A 767 38.96 -17.82 -14.00
N GLY A 768 39.68 -17.36 -12.97
CA GLY A 768 39.52 -16.00 -12.42
C GLY A 768 40.00 -14.91 -13.39
N ARG A 769 39.25 -13.81 -13.51
CA ARG A 769 39.53 -12.65 -14.38
C ARG A 769 39.35 -11.33 -13.59
N GLY A 770 40.41 -10.64 -13.18
CA GLY A 770 40.26 -9.34 -12.50
C GLY A 770 40.18 -9.42 -10.96
N VAL A 771 40.26 -8.27 -10.29
CA VAL A 771 40.61 -8.19 -8.86
C VAL A 771 39.37 -8.40 -7.95
N GLY A 772 39.46 -9.34 -7.00
CA GLY A 772 38.49 -9.58 -5.92
C GLY A 772 37.91 -11.01 -5.89
N ILE A 773 37.51 -11.49 -4.71
CA ILE A 773 37.04 -12.86 -4.47
C ILE A 773 35.61 -13.04 -5.04
N PRO A 774 35.39 -13.95 -6.00
CA PRO A 774 34.06 -14.25 -6.51
C PRO A 774 33.36 -15.32 -5.65
N THR A 775 32.13 -15.05 -5.20
CA THR A 775 31.26 -16.10 -4.65
C THR A 775 30.55 -16.82 -5.80
N ILE A 776 30.57 -18.15 -5.79
CA ILE A 776 29.88 -18.98 -6.79
C ILE A 776 28.82 -19.79 -6.08
N THR A 777 27.56 -19.53 -6.42
CA THR A 777 26.42 -20.29 -5.91
C THR A 777 25.86 -21.15 -7.03
N VAL A 778 25.65 -22.44 -6.76
CA VAL A 778 25.01 -23.37 -7.70
C VAL A 778 23.59 -23.61 -7.23
N GLU A 779 22.61 -23.25 -8.05
CA GLU A 779 21.19 -23.40 -7.74
C GLU A 779 20.47 -24.19 -8.85
N ASN A 780 19.31 -24.77 -8.49
CA ASN A 780 18.38 -25.44 -9.40
C ASN A 780 19.02 -26.54 -10.26
N VAL A 781 19.57 -27.55 -9.58
CA VAL A 781 20.05 -28.78 -10.25
C VAL A 781 18.83 -29.63 -10.58
N GLU A 782 18.43 -29.60 -11.85
CA GLU A 782 17.25 -30.31 -12.35
C GLU A 782 17.68 -31.50 -13.20
N ALA A 783 17.14 -32.69 -12.92
CA ALA A 783 17.25 -33.90 -13.75
C ALA A 783 15.85 -34.32 -14.19
N ALA A 784 15.56 -34.20 -15.49
CA ALA A 784 14.24 -34.46 -16.05
C ALA A 784 14.31 -35.58 -17.08
N GLY A 785 13.49 -36.63 -16.92
CA GLY A 785 13.41 -37.76 -17.83
C GLY A 785 12.89 -37.37 -19.22
N ASP A 786 12.98 -38.29 -20.18
CA ASP A 786 12.60 -38.05 -21.59
C ASP A 786 11.12 -37.67 -21.78
N ASP A 787 10.27 -37.85 -20.75
CA ASP A 787 8.84 -37.52 -20.70
C ASP A 787 8.55 -36.20 -19.96
N GLY A 788 9.57 -35.48 -19.49
CA GLY A 788 9.43 -34.20 -18.77
C GLY A 788 9.08 -34.34 -17.28
N HIS A 789 9.02 -35.56 -16.73
CA HIS A 789 8.88 -35.78 -15.29
C HIS A 789 10.24 -35.74 -14.58
N ILE A 790 10.30 -35.15 -13.39
CA ILE A 790 11.48 -35.23 -12.50
C ILE A 790 11.67 -36.71 -12.14
N LEU A 791 12.86 -37.24 -12.41
CA LEU A 791 13.15 -38.65 -12.16
C LEU A 791 13.13 -38.94 -10.65
N GLN A 792 12.14 -39.72 -10.18
CA GLN A 792 12.30 -40.50 -8.95
C GLN A 792 13.30 -41.64 -9.23
N ALA A 793 14.58 -41.29 -9.37
CA ALA A 793 15.65 -42.26 -9.43
C ALA A 793 16.35 -42.33 -8.07
N HIS A 794 16.64 -43.55 -7.61
CA HIS A 794 17.40 -43.85 -6.38
C HIS A 794 18.87 -43.37 -6.40
N ALA A 795 19.24 -42.42 -7.26
CA ALA A 795 20.60 -41.91 -7.42
C ALA A 795 20.64 -40.42 -7.11
N ALA A 796 21.27 -40.03 -6.00
CA ALA A 796 21.55 -38.62 -5.73
C ALA A 796 22.74 -38.18 -6.59
N VAL A 797 22.66 -37.01 -7.21
CA VAL A 797 23.83 -36.38 -7.83
C VAL A 797 24.55 -35.64 -6.70
N ASN A 798 25.85 -35.86 -6.53
CA ASN A 798 26.65 -35.09 -5.58
C ASN A 798 27.53 -34.12 -6.36
N VAL A 799 27.61 -32.88 -5.89
CA VAL A 799 28.51 -31.88 -6.48
C VAL A 799 29.77 -31.82 -5.65
N GLN A 800 30.90 -32.13 -6.28
CA GLN A 800 32.21 -32.03 -5.67
C GLN A 800 32.94 -30.82 -6.27
N VAL A 801 33.33 -29.87 -5.43
CA VAL A 801 34.07 -28.68 -5.86
C VAL A 801 35.51 -28.81 -5.40
N SER A 802 36.46 -28.66 -6.33
CA SER A 802 37.90 -28.70 -6.05
C SER A 802 38.52 -27.35 -6.35
N ILE A 803 39.04 -26.70 -5.30
CA ILE A 803 39.71 -25.41 -5.39
C ILE A 803 41.12 -25.61 -4.83
N GLU A 804 42.14 -25.40 -5.66
CA GLU A 804 43.56 -25.54 -5.28
C GLU A 804 43.96 -26.91 -4.67
N GLY A 805 43.19 -27.96 -4.97
CA GLY A 805 43.42 -29.31 -4.45
C GLY A 805 42.69 -29.64 -3.15
N GLU A 806 41.98 -28.67 -2.54
CA GLU A 806 41.03 -28.94 -1.47
C GLU A 806 39.64 -29.27 -2.05
N GLN A 807 39.02 -30.33 -1.53
CA GLN A 807 37.77 -30.88 -2.04
C GLN A 807 36.61 -30.64 -1.07
N PHE A 808 35.53 -30.06 -1.57
CA PHE A 808 34.30 -29.80 -0.85
C PHE A 808 33.17 -30.66 -1.43
N PHE A 809 32.42 -31.36 -0.58
CA PHE A 809 31.32 -32.23 -0.97
C PHE A 809 29.98 -31.65 -0.53
N LEU A 810 29.03 -31.61 -1.45
CA LEU A 810 27.71 -31.04 -1.21
C LEU A 810 26.63 -32.06 -1.61
N PRO A 811 25.85 -32.57 -0.63
CA PRO A 811 24.77 -33.49 -0.91
C PRO A 811 23.56 -32.73 -1.49
N LEU A 812 23.01 -33.20 -2.61
CA LEU A 812 21.70 -32.78 -3.11
C LEU A 812 20.64 -33.69 -2.48
N VAL A 813 19.78 -33.12 -1.63
CA VAL A 813 18.63 -33.85 -1.06
C VAL A 813 17.37 -33.35 -1.78
N SER A 814 16.71 -34.22 -2.55
CA SER A 814 15.33 -33.94 -2.98
C SER A 814 14.42 -34.04 -1.75
N GLN A 815 13.81 -32.95 -1.31
CA GLN A 815 12.62 -33.08 -0.47
C GLN A 815 11.41 -33.31 -1.38
N GLN A 816 10.51 -34.16 -0.89
CA GLN A 816 9.26 -34.54 -1.56
C GLN A 816 8.30 -33.36 -1.68
#